data_AF-A0A0W0ZV78-F1
#
_entry.id   AF-A0A0W0ZV78-F1
#
_cell.length_a   1.000
_cell.length_b   1.000
_cell.length_c   1.000
_cell.angle_alpha   90.00
_cell.angle_beta   90.00
_cell.angle_gamma   90.00
#
_symmetry.space_group_name_H-M   'P 1'
#
loop_
_entity.id
_entity.type
_entity.pdbx_description
1 polymer ?
#
loop_
_entity_poly.entity_id
_entity_poly.type
_entity_poly.pdbx_seq_one_letter_code
_entity_poly.pdbx_strand_id
1 'polypeptide(L)'
;MFQKKDSIKGFTLKYTGTKFKDNDDSVHGMEALRKNFSEMGALAIRLQLSLAQFSALIEPVCEENYEENSTEHTAEGKNQLDLFGLSKESSPVSQGTKLLEKSSHYIVGKGKILNERNQALKYPNTEGLRGGESIWDTIHFSVWQTGICLSSQLSKQGFLYLCHPKGVNAEQYQRITEELDKGKFEIITEQDKKIVKTRSGMVIETSAIPSNTKIDLDPEHTQTYQDNGFVVNVNDRPAPMGWIIKESTRKFVKPEYADDVMRVIRLSKSGFRRLPEDQGKLLMLGLMTGNEHILHTQNRSFNAMDILLEILEKEYDFEPSKLMDSTVTKRVFAQMQKDAKEKDIVDDLLTINLALEMIQPLKTSLTQSTRHPLLKQLTNSYTVNQNTLKAIIYAFDLQKKNGSPALYLDKETPISTDEGLIDVRINGELATPNLSNPKNAAALLSIAVLVSEQMIIEQLLRDTAHYGEEHPNAQALKAILNDDELFLKLREESLHLPTNENGPILGLQFAYCEEIIAQIREKFGTNHLIEVIRQLENDEPMVINPNTITALRTLFGVGETLQQLEGTSGIKAYSRGINGGLSLVILNFAPLLYNELSDTTPPVPVLQTIPGEKARSDLEAMDACPFLSGKLGCNSAENPHMQKEHEVKKEQTTGSWCGFFTKAVVTTGVCAASVYLGSQML
;
A
#
# COMPACT_ATOMS: atom_id res chain seq x y z
N MET A 1 30.77 5.15 21.30
CA MET A 1 31.22 6.24 20.40
C MET A 1 30.90 5.80 18.99
N PHE A 2 29.74 6.20 18.47
CA PHE A 2 29.23 5.71 17.18
C PHE A 2 30.03 6.36 16.05
N GLN A 3 30.76 5.55 15.27
CA GLN A 3 31.20 5.98 13.94
C GLN A 3 29.95 6.44 13.18
N LYS A 4 30.02 7.59 12.51
CA LYS A 4 28.97 8.05 11.59
C LYS A 4 28.68 6.89 10.63
N LYS A 5 27.57 6.18 10.86
CA LYS A 5 27.11 5.11 9.98
C LYS A 5 26.79 5.78 8.64
N ASP A 6 27.45 5.34 7.57
CA ASP A 6 26.94 5.56 6.22
C ASP A 6 25.46 5.20 6.23
N SER A 7 24.62 6.08 5.67
CA SER A 7 23.17 5.86 5.61
C SER A 7 22.90 4.47 5.05
N ILE A 8 22.16 3.64 5.79
CA ILE A 8 21.78 2.29 5.36
C ILE A 8 21.15 2.40 3.96
N LYS A 9 21.82 1.86 2.94
CA LYS A 9 21.25 1.75 1.60
C LYS A 9 20.16 0.68 1.66
N GLY A 10 18.91 1.10 1.86
CA GLY A 10 17.80 0.16 1.97
C GLY A 10 17.59 -0.70 0.72
N PHE A 11 17.05 -1.90 0.93
CA PHE A 11 16.77 -2.87 -0.12
C PHE A 11 15.56 -2.42 -0.95
N THR A 12 15.76 -2.28 -2.26
CA THR A 12 14.67 -1.89 -3.17
C THR A 12 13.96 -3.13 -3.67
N LEU A 13 12.66 -3.22 -3.39
CA LEU A 13 11.83 -4.31 -3.89
C LEU A 13 11.55 -4.12 -5.38
N LYS A 14 11.86 -5.16 -6.15
CA LYS A 14 11.71 -5.22 -7.59
C LYS A 14 11.26 -6.60 -8.04
N TYR A 15 10.23 -6.63 -8.88
CA TYR A 15 9.82 -7.81 -9.63
C TYR A 15 10.57 -7.90 -10.96
N THR A 16 11.20 -9.06 -11.20
CA THR A 16 12.08 -9.30 -12.36
C THR A 16 11.47 -10.16 -13.45
N GLY A 17 10.18 -10.53 -13.33
CA GLY A 17 9.50 -11.33 -14.35
C GLY A 17 9.58 -12.84 -14.16
N THR A 18 9.88 -13.31 -12.95
CA THR A 18 9.91 -14.74 -12.63
C THR A 18 8.50 -15.29 -12.40
N LYS A 19 8.19 -16.49 -12.89
CA LYS A 19 6.96 -17.20 -12.54
C LYS A 19 7.18 -18.07 -11.30
N PHE A 20 6.29 -17.99 -10.32
CA PHE A 20 6.46 -18.69 -9.04
C PHE A 20 6.18 -20.20 -9.08
N LYS A 21 5.75 -20.73 -10.22
CA LYS A 21 5.69 -22.18 -10.45
C LYS A 21 7.06 -22.79 -10.76
N ASP A 22 7.99 -21.98 -11.27
CA ASP A 22 9.31 -22.42 -11.69
C ASP A 22 10.23 -22.44 -10.46
N ASN A 23 11.01 -23.51 -10.33
CA ASN A 23 12.07 -23.55 -9.32
C ASN A 23 13.26 -22.75 -9.85
N ASP A 24 13.76 -21.85 -9.02
CA ASP A 24 15.08 -21.26 -9.25
C ASP A 24 16.04 -21.69 -8.15
N ASP A 25 16.88 -22.67 -8.48
CA ASP A 25 17.94 -23.17 -7.61
C ASP A 25 19.30 -22.51 -7.95
N SER A 26 19.33 -21.44 -8.77
CA SER A 26 20.58 -20.78 -9.18
C SER A 26 21.22 -19.89 -8.12
N VAL A 27 20.44 -19.49 -7.11
CA VAL A 27 20.88 -18.64 -5.99
C VAL A 27 20.66 -19.36 -4.65
N HIS A 28 21.53 -19.08 -3.67
CA HIS A 28 21.50 -19.71 -2.34
C HIS A 28 21.67 -18.66 -1.23
N GLY A 29 21.51 -19.06 0.04
CA GLY A 29 21.78 -18.18 1.16
C GLY A 29 20.96 -16.91 1.13
N MET A 30 21.60 -15.80 1.49
CA MET A 30 20.97 -14.48 1.52
C MET A 30 20.53 -13.99 0.14
N GLU A 31 21.22 -14.39 -0.93
CA GLU A 31 20.86 -14.01 -2.29
C GLU A 31 19.50 -14.60 -2.72
N ALA A 32 19.26 -15.88 -2.38
CA ALA A 32 17.98 -16.52 -2.61
C ALA A 32 16.84 -15.85 -1.83
N LEU A 33 17.08 -15.55 -0.54
CA LEU A 33 16.10 -14.84 0.29
C LEU A 33 15.77 -13.46 -0.30
N ARG A 34 16.80 -12.67 -0.64
CA ARG A 34 16.64 -11.33 -1.23
C ARG A 34 15.84 -11.39 -2.52
N LYS A 35 16.16 -12.33 -3.41
CA LYS A 35 15.41 -12.51 -4.66
C LYS A 35 13.94 -12.83 -4.40
N ASN A 36 13.66 -13.88 -3.64
CA ASN A 36 12.28 -14.33 -3.39
C ASN A 36 11.45 -13.27 -2.65
N PHE A 37 12.06 -12.62 -1.66
CA PHE A 37 11.41 -11.54 -0.91
C PHE A 37 11.18 -10.31 -1.78
N SER A 38 12.15 -9.94 -2.61
CA SER A 38 12.03 -8.82 -3.55
C SER A 38 10.86 -9.02 -4.51
N GLU A 39 10.77 -10.20 -5.13
CA GLU A 39 9.76 -10.49 -6.13
C GLU A 39 8.35 -10.49 -5.53
N MET A 40 8.10 -11.22 -4.44
CA MET A 40 6.78 -11.26 -3.81
C MET A 40 6.45 -9.94 -3.09
N GLY A 41 7.44 -9.34 -2.43
CA GLY A 41 7.30 -8.06 -1.73
C GLY A 41 6.96 -6.91 -2.67
N ALA A 42 7.58 -6.87 -3.86
CA ALA A 42 7.24 -5.90 -4.89
C ALA A 42 5.76 -6.03 -5.30
N LEU A 43 5.32 -7.23 -5.68
CA LEU A 43 3.93 -7.46 -6.10
C LEU A 43 2.92 -7.09 -4.99
N ALA A 44 3.19 -7.47 -3.74
CA ALA A 44 2.33 -7.16 -2.60
C ALA A 44 2.20 -5.64 -2.38
N ILE A 45 3.32 -4.92 -2.32
CA ILE A 45 3.31 -3.48 -2.04
C ILE A 45 2.69 -2.70 -3.21
N ARG A 46 3.00 -3.07 -4.45
CA ARG A 46 2.47 -2.38 -5.64
C ARG A 46 0.96 -2.55 -5.78
N LEU A 47 0.46 -3.77 -5.56
CA LEU A 47 -0.99 -4.00 -5.55
C LEU A 47 -1.65 -3.14 -4.47
N GLN A 48 -1.12 -3.19 -3.25
CA GLN A 48 -1.66 -2.42 -2.14
C GLN A 48 -1.75 -0.93 -2.41
N LEU A 49 -0.71 -0.33 -3.00
CA LEU A 49 -0.71 1.09 -3.31
C LEU A 49 -1.70 1.44 -4.41
N SER A 50 -1.92 0.53 -5.37
CA SER A 50 -2.95 0.71 -6.40
C SER A 50 -4.34 0.70 -5.78
N LEU A 51 -4.60 -0.26 -4.87
CA LEU A 51 -5.84 -0.33 -4.09
C LEU A 51 -6.01 0.90 -3.17
N ALA A 52 -4.93 1.36 -2.56
CA ALA A 52 -4.94 2.54 -1.69
C ALA A 52 -5.23 3.84 -2.44
N GLN A 53 -4.63 4.01 -3.62
CA GLN A 53 -4.93 5.13 -4.49
C GLN A 53 -6.41 5.15 -4.89
N PHE A 54 -7.00 3.99 -5.19
CA PHE A 54 -8.42 3.90 -5.52
C PHE A 54 -9.29 4.49 -4.40
N SER A 55 -9.14 4.02 -3.16
CA SER A 55 -9.96 4.52 -2.06
C SER A 55 -9.65 5.96 -1.70
N ALA A 56 -8.37 6.37 -1.72
CA ALA A 56 -7.99 7.77 -1.46
C ALA A 56 -8.53 8.75 -2.51
N LEU A 57 -8.98 8.26 -3.68
CA LEU A 57 -9.67 9.06 -4.70
C LEU A 57 -11.19 9.04 -4.52
N ILE A 58 -11.78 7.91 -4.12
CA ILE A 58 -13.24 7.73 -4.00
C ILE A 58 -13.80 8.21 -2.65
N GLU A 59 -13.15 7.90 -1.53
CA GLU A 59 -13.67 8.24 -0.20
C GLU A 59 -13.85 9.75 0.01
N PRO A 60 -12.91 10.64 -0.39
CA PRO A 60 -13.12 12.09 -0.26
C PRO A 60 -14.28 12.65 -1.10
N VAL A 61 -14.80 11.88 -2.06
CA VAL A 61 -16.02 12.24 -2.82
C VAL A 61 -17.27 12.00 -1.97
N CYS A 62 -17.21 11.11 -0.98
CA CYS A 62 -18.35 10.66 -0.19
C CYS A 62 -18.29 11.10 1.29
N GLU A 63 -17.15 11.63 1.74
CA GLU A 63 -16.90 12.02 3.14
C GLU A 63 -16.25 13.39 3.25
N GLU A 64 -16.92 14.34 3.91
CA GLU A 64 -16.39 15.69 4.15
C GLU A 64 -15.17 15.63 5.11
N ASN A 65 -15.27 14.85 6.18
CA ASN A 65 -14.22 14.68 7.19
C ASN A 65 -13.24 13.55 6.84
N TYR A 66 -12.89 13.37 5.56
CA TYR A 66 -11.94 12.32 5.15
C TYR A 66 -10.62 12.38 5.93
N GLU A 67 -10.13 13.58 6.27
CA GLU A 67 -8.89 13.73 7.05
C GLU A 67 -8.94 13.02 8.42
N GLU A 68 -10.10 12.96 9.07
CA GLU A 68 -10.27 12.31 10.38
C GLU A 68 -10.34 10.78 10.26
N ASN A 69 -10.76 10.25 9.11
CA ASN A 69 -11.02 8.83 8.89
C ASN A 69 -10.34 8.30 7.61
N SER A 70 -9.18 8.87 7.32
CA SER A 70 -8.52 8.71 6.03
C SER A 70 -8.08 7.26 5.82
N THR A 71 -7.94 6.82 4.56
CA THR A 71 -7.42 5.48 4.23
C THR A 71 -6.02 5.23 4.78
N GLU A 72 -5.32 6.27 5.24
CA GLU A 72 -4.00 6.21 5.84
C GLU A 72 -4.00 5.98 7.36
N HIS A 73 -5.15 6.17 8.03
CA HIS A 73 -5.29 5.94 9.48
C HIS A 73 -5.24 4.47 9.81
N THR A 74 -4.61 4.11 10.94
CA THR A 74 -4.43 2.69 11.33
C THR A 74 -5.75 2.07 11.80
N ALA A 75 -6.34 1.18 11.01
CA ALA A 75 -7.57 0.45 11.33
C ALA A 75 -7.31 -0.84 12.11
N GLU A 76 -8.39 -1.40 12.68
CA GLU A 76 -8.27 -2.54 13.58
C GLU A 76 -7.92 -3.86 12.88
N GLY A 77 -8.05 -3.91 11.56
CA GLY A 77 -7.95 -5.13 10.75
C GLY A 77 -9.06 -6.10 11.16
N LYS A 78 -10.03 -6.32 10.28
CA LYS A 78 -11.17 -7.26 10.33
C LYS A 78 -12.21 -6.80 9.31
N ASN A 79 -13.29 -7.55 9.15
CA ASN A 79 -14.50 -7.10 8.46
C ASN A 79 -15.17 -5.99 9.29
N GLN A 80 -14.64 -4.77 9.21
CA GLN A 80 -15.20 -3.59 9.85
C GLN A 80 -16.43 -3.14 9.05
N LEU A 81 -17.56 -3.81 9.30
CA LEU A 81 -18.82 -3.57 8.61
C LEU A 81 -19.38 -2.16 8.88
N ASP A 82 -18.90 -1.52 9.94
CA ASP A 82 -19.25 -0.18 10.44
C ASP A 82 -18.53 0.98 9.74
N LEU A 83 -17.58 0.71 8.84
CA LEU A 83 -16.83 1.74 8.10
C LEU A 83 -17.68 2.61 7.18
N PHE A 84 -18.88 2.15 6.82
CA PHE A 84 -19.84 2.90 6.01
C PHE A 84 -21.13 2.97 6.81
N GLY A 85 -21.05 3.62 7.96
CA GLY A 85 -22.19 3.81 8.86
C GLY A 85 -23.26 4.63 8.16
N LEU A 86 -24.29 3.97 7.63
CA LEU A 86 -25.53 4.62 7.25
C LEU A 86 -26.21 5.09 8.53
N SER A 87 -26.11 6.38 8.85
CA SER A 87 -26.99 6.94 9.87
C SER A 87 -28.43 6.76 9.37
N LYS A 88 -29.32 6.21 10.20
CA LYS A 88 -30.72 5.98 9.82
C LYS A 88 -31.52 7.27 9.57
N GLU A 89 -30.93 8.42 9.92
CA GLU A 89 -31.51 9.76 9.79
C GLU A 89 -30.98 10.53 8.57
N SER A 90 -30.23 9.88 7.68
CA SER A 90 -29.65 10.49 6.47
C SER A 90 -30.68 10.70 5.35
N SER A 91 -30.50 11.77 4.56
CA SER A 91 -31.31 12.09 3.38
C SER A 91 -31.26 10.97 2.32
N PRO A 92 -32.25 10.86 1.40
CA PRO A 92 -32.19 9.90 0.29
C PRO A 92 -30.94 10.05 -0.58
N VAL A 93 -30.46 11.29 -0.75
CA VAL A 93 -29.23 11.59 -1.50
C VAL A 93 -28.02 10.99 -0.80
N SER A 94 -27.87 11.25 0.50
CA SER A 94 -26.79 10.74 1.33
C SER A 94 -26.79 9.20 1.40
N GLN A 95 -27.97 8.59 1.58
CA GLN A 95 -28.11 7.12 1.54
C GLN A 95 -27.69 6.53 0.19
N GLY A 96 -28.08 7.17 -0.91
CA GLY A 96 -27.68 6.80 -2.27
C GLY A 96 -26.17 6.89 -2.44
N THR A 97 -25.55 8.00 -2.05
CA THR A 97 -24.10 8.22 -2.12
C THR A 97 -23.33 7.16 -1.31
N LYS A 98 -23.78 6.86 -0.09
CA LYS A 98 -23.15 5.81 0.75
C LYS A 98 -23.32 4.40 0.18
N LEU A 99 -24.43 4.10 -0.49
CA LEU A 99 -24.58 2.82 -1.21
C LEU A 99 -23.57 2.73 -2.36
N LEU A 100 -23.47 3.79 -3.18
CA LEU A 100 -22.50 3.85 -4.27
C LEU A 100 -21.07 3.69 -3.76
N GLU A 101 -20.72 4.38 -2.68
CA GLU A 101 -19.41 4.29 -2.04
C GLU A 101 -19.12 2.84 -1.60
N LYS A 102 -20.06 2.22 -0.88
CA LYS A 102 -19.95 0.83 -0.42
C LYS A 102 -19.74 -0.14 -1.59
N SER A 103 -20.54 0.00 -2.65
CA SER A 103 -20.50 -0.88 -3.81
C SER A 103 -19.21 -0.71 -4.60
N SER A 104 -18.73 0.52 -4.79
CA SER A 104 -17.48 0.79 -5.48
C SER A 104 -16.26 0.11 -4.82
N HIS A 105 -16.28 -0.02 -3.49
CA HIS A 105 -15.20 -0.64 -2.72
C HIS A 105 -15.25 -2.17 -2.68
N TYR A 106 -16.32 -2.80 -3.16
CA TYR A 106 -16.48 -4.25 -3.13
C TYR A 106 -15.29 -5.00 -3.76
N ILE A 107 -14.83 -4.52 -4.92
CA ILE A 107 -13.74 -5.14 -5.70
C ILE A 107 -12.35 -4.88 -5.12
N VAL A 108 -12.20 -3.89 -4.26
CA VAL A 108 -10.93 -3.57 -3.59
C VAL A 108 -10.83 -4.27 -2.24
N GLY A 109 -11.93 -4.38 -1.51
CA GLY A 109 -12.01 -4.91 -0.15
C GLY A 109 -12.45 -3.82 0.84
N LYS A 110 -13.30 -4.19 1.82
CA LYS A 110 -14.04 -3.23 2.68
C LYS A 110 -13.45 -3.06 4.08
N GLY A 111 -12.22 -3.51 4.35
CA GLY A 111 -11.54 -3.27 5.64
C GLY A 111 -10.89 -1.87 5.82
N LYS A 112 -11.24 -0.87 4.99
CA LYS A 112 -10.50 0.42 4.81
C LYS A 112 -8.97 0.16 4.70
N ILE A 113 -8.56 -0.66 3.74
CA ILE A 113 -7.16 -0.89 3.31
C ILE A 113 -6.16 -1.08 4.47
N LEU A 114 -6.50 -1.83 5.52
CA LEU A 114 -5.53 -2.26 6.51
C LEU A 114 -5.86 -3.65 7.05
N ASN A 115 -5.07 -4.67 6.71
CA ASN A 115 -3.96 -4.98 7.60
C ASN A 115 -2.90 -3.89 7.67
N GLU A 116 -2.39 -3.70 8.87
CA GLU A 116 -1.30 -2.80 9.17
C GLU A 116 -0.15 -3.05 8.16
N ARG A 117 -0.01 -2.17 7.16
CA ARG A 117 0.72 -2.40 5.88
C ARG A 117 2.19 -2.81 6.02
N ASN A 118 2.72 -2.70 7.24
CA ASN A 118 4.08 -3.01 7.65
C ASN A 118 4.13 -4.03 8.79
N GLN A 119 3.12 -4.90 8.94
CA GLN A 119 3.06 -5.92 10.00
C GLN A 119 2.42 -7.21 9.52
N ALA A 120 2.72 -8.32 10.22
CA ALA A 120 2.03 -9.57 10.01
C ALA A 120 0.51 -9.39 10.16
N LEU A 121 -0.25 -10.01 9.26
CA LEU A 121 -1.71 -10.09 9.30
C LEU A 121 -2.20 -10.49 10.70
N LYS A 122 -2.91 -9.60 11.39
CA LYS A 122 -3.49 -9.88 12.71
C LYS A 122 -4.69 -10.81 12.60
N TYR A 123 -5.51 -10.56 11.59
CA TYR A 123 -6.72 -11.31 11.31
C TYR A 123 -6.71 -11.63 9.82
N PRO A 124 -6.41 -12.87 9.42
CA PRO A 124 -6.59 -13.26 8.03
C PRO A 124 -8.06 -13.08 7.65
N ASN A 125 -8.34 -12.86 6.37
CA ASN A 125 -9.70 -12.86 5.85
C ASN A 125 -10.42 -14.20 6.17
N THR A 126 -11.18 -14.22 7.27
CA THR A 126 -11.93 -15.40 7.75
C THR A 126 -13.34 -15.47 7.19
N GLU A 127 -13.84 -14.42 6.54
CA GLU A 127 -15.20 -14.35 5.99
C GLU A 127 -15.25 -14.69 4.50
N GLY A 128 -14.10 -15.03 3.88
CA GLY A 128 -14.05 -15.34 2.46
C GLY A 128 -14.26 -14.11 1.58
N LEU A 129 -13.86 -12.92 2.05
CA LEU A 129 -13.89 -11.69 1.26
C LEU A 129 -13.18 -11.90 -0.09
N ARG A 130 -13.74 -11.31 -1.13
CA ARG A 130 -13.27 -11.34 -2.52
C ARG A 130 -12.51 -10.05 -2.86
N GLY A 131 -12.10 -9.87 -4.12
CA GLY A 131 -11.46 -8.64 -4.55
C GLY A 131 -9.95 -8.56 -4.27
N GLY A 132 -9.41 -7.36 -4.47
CA GLY A 132 -7.99 -7.04 -4.37
C GLY A 132 -7.37 -7.37 -3.01
N GLU A 133 -8.13 -7.18 -1.93
CA GLU A 133 -7.72 -7.51 -0.56
C GLU A 133 -7.39 -9.00 -0.38
N SER A 134 -8.23 -9.89 -0.92
CA SER A 134 -8.03 -11.35 -0.84
C SER A 134 -6.73 -11.80 -1.54
N ILE A 135 -6.45 -11.18 -2.69
CA ILE A 135 -5.24 -11.42 -3.49
C ILE A 135 -4.03 -10.87 -2.77
N TRP A 136 -4.13 -9.64 -2.24
CA TRP A 136 -3.07 -9.01 -1.49
C TRP A 136 -2.71 -9.82 -0.24
N ASP A 137 -3.69 -10.22 0.57
CA ASP A 137 -3.50 -11.06 1.77
C ASP A 137 -2.72 -12.33 1.45
N THR A 138 -3.07 -12.98 0.33
CA THR A 138 -2.44 -14.23 -0.12
C THR A 138 -0.97 -14.01 -0.48
N ILE A 139 -0.65 -12.95 -1.23
CA ILE A 139 0.74 -12.62 -1.59
C ILE A 139 1.50 -12.14 -0.34
N HIS A 140 0.90 -11.24 0.44
CA HIS A 140 1.50 -10.58 1.60
C HIS A 140 1.86 -11.55 2.73
N PHE A 141 1.05 -12.60 2.91
CA PHE A 141 1.32 -13.67 3.88
C PHE A 141 2.76 -14.23 3.74
N SER A 142 3.25 -14.44 2.51
CA SER A 142 4.61 -14.96 2.27
C SER A 142 5.71 -14.04 2.78
N VAL A 143 5.52 -12.73 2.65
CA VAL A 143 6.48 -11.70 3.03
C VAL A 143 6.69 -11.75 4.55
N TRP A 144 5.62 -11.86 5.33
CA TRP A 144 5.71 -11.95 6.79
C TRP A 144 6.11 -13.32 7.33
N GLN A 145 6.00 -14.39 6.53
CA GLN A 145 6.52 -15.69 6.93
C GLN A 145 8.01 -15.62 7.26
N THR A 146 8.79 -14.75 6.62
CA THR A 146 10.21 -14.56 6.95
C THR A 146 10.42 -14.15 8.41
N GLY A 147 9.71 -13.13 8.89
CA GLY A 147 9.78 -12.68 10.28
C GLY A 147 9.09 -13.62 11.28
N ILE A 148 7.96 -14.24 10.90
CA ILE A 148 7.22 -15.18 11.75
C ILE A 148 8.03 -16.47 11.95
N CYS A 149 8.65 -16.99 10.90
CA CYS A 149 9.40 -18.24 10.95
C CYS A 149 10.80 -18.09 11.54
N LEU A 150 11.33 -16.87 11.72
CA LEU A 150 12.70 -16.63 12.17
C LEU A 150 13.06 -17.41 13.44
N SER A 151 12.23 -17.32 14.48
CA SER A 151 12.41 -18.09 15.73
C SER A 151 12.51 -19.60 15.47
N SER A 152 11.59 -20.14 14.66
CA SER A 152 11.56 -21.57 14.35
C SER A 152 12.75 -22.02 13.50
N GLN A 153 13.19 -21.20 12.52
CA GLN A 153 14.30 -21.52 11.64
C GLN A 153 15.64 -21.42 12.35
N LEU A 154 15.83 -20.41 13.19
CA LEU A 154 17.00 -20.34 14.08
C LEU A 154 17.08 -21.60 14.96
N SER A 155 15.97 -21.99 15.60
CA SER A 155 15.93 -23.18 16.46
C SER A 155 16.24 -24.47 15.68
N LYS A 156 15.63 -24.67 14.51
CA LYS A 156 15.89 -25.84 13.63
C LYS A 156 17.32 -25.90 13.13
N GLN A 157 17.97 -24.76 12.98
CA GLN A 157 19.36 -24.66 12.56
C GLN A 157 20.35 -24.66 13.74
N GLY A 158 19.91 -25.06 14.94
CA GLY A 158 20.79 -25.27 16.09
C GLY A 158 21.18 -24.00 16.85
N PHE A 159 20.41 -22.92 16.72
CA PHE A 159 20.50 -21.80 17.65
C PHE A 159 19.71 -22.13 18.92
N LEU A 160 20.31 -21.86 20.07
CA LEU A 160 19.72 -22.08 21.39
C LEU A 160 19.58 -20.75 22.12
N TYR A 161 18.41 -20.53 22.73
CA TYR A 161 18.21 -19.44 23.67
C TYR A 161 18.68 -19.91 25.06
N LEU A 162 19.48 -19.10 25.73
CA LEU A 162 19.92 -19.33 27.09
C LEU A 162 19.03 -18.50 28.02
N CYS A 163 18.19 -19.16 28.79
CA CYS A 163 17.21 -18.51 29.67
C CYS A 163 17.91 -17.66 30.74
N HIS A 164 17.41 -16.46 31.00
CA HIS A 164 17.94 -15.63 32.07
C HIS A 164 17.76 -16.32 33.44
N PRO A 165 18.84 -16.62 34.19
CA PRO A 165 18.71 -17.33 35.46
C PRO A 165 18.12 -16.46 36.57
N LYS A 166 17.28 -17.07 37.41
CA LYS A 166 16.62 -16.37 38.53
C LYS A 166 17.67 -15.77 39.49
N GLY A 167 17.48 -14.50 39.84
CA GLY A 167 18.32 -13.81 40.82
C GLY A 167 19.63 -13.23 40.25
N VAL A 168 19.85 -13.33 38.93
CA VAL A 168 20.98 -12.68 38.26
C VAL A 168 20.72 -11.18 38.11
N ASN A 169 21.61 -10.37 38.67
CA ASN A 169 21.58 -8.91 38.53
C ASN A 169 22.40 -8.42 37.31
N ALA A 170 22.41 -7.10 37.07
CA ALA A 170 23.10 -6.50 35.93
C ALA A 170 24.61 -6.80 35.87
N GLU A 171 25.32 -6.76 37.00
CA GLU A 171 26.76 -7.04 37.05
C GLU A 171 27.06 -8.51 36.73
N GLN A 172 26.28 -9.43 37.29
CA GLN A 172 26.40 -10.86 37.02
C GLN A 172 26.07 -11.18 35.55
N TYR A 173 25.07 -10.51 34.97
CA TYR A 173 24.73 -10.65 33.57
C TYR A 173 25.88 -10.23 32.65
N GLN A 174 26.52 -9.10 32.92
CA GLN A 174 27.71 -8.66 32.17
C GLN A 174 28.85 -9.67 32.27
N ARG A 175 29.12 -10.18 33.48
CA ARG A 175 30.14 -11.20 33.69
C ARG A 175 29.86 -12.49 32.92
N ILE A 176 28.63 -12.98 32.93
CA ILE A 176 28.21 -14.16 32.15
C ILE A 176 28.38 -13.88 30.66
N THR A 177 27.96 -12.71 30.19
CA THR A 177 28.10 -12.28 28.79
C THR A 177 29.56 -12.33 28.34
N GLU A 178 30.50 -11.82 29.14
CA GLU A 178 31.93 -11.90 28.83
C GLU A 178 32.49 -13.33 28.82
N GLU A 179 31.98 -14.21 29.70
CA GLU A 179 32.39 -15.61 29.71
C GLU A 179 31.89 -16.33 28.45
N LEU A 180 30.66 -16.06 28.01
CA LEU A 180 30.09 -16.60 26.78
C LEU A 180 30.85 -16.10 25.54
N ASP A 181 31.13 -14.79 25.46
CA ASP A 181 31.88 -14.17 24.36
C ASP A 181 33.30 -14.73 24.21
N LYS A 182 33.97 -14.99 25.34
CA LYS A 182 35.31 -15.60 25.37
C LYS A 182 35.28 -17.13 25.15
N GLY A 183 34.12 -17.72 24.87
CA GLY A 183 33.95 -19.17 24.68
C GLY A 183 34.20 -20.00 25.96
N LYS A 184 34.09 -19.37 27.14
CA LYS A 184 34.38 -20.00 28.44
C LYS A 184 33.15 -20.69 29.03
N PHE A 185 32.55 -21.58 28.25
CA PHE A 185 31.37 -22.35 28.66
C PHE A 185 31.36 -23.76 28.05
N GLU A 186 30.58 -24.64 28.67
CA GLU A 186 30.34 -26.00 28.21
C GLU A 186 28.84 -26.22 28.02
N ILE A 187 28.46 -26.92 26.95
CA ILE A 187 27.08 -27.38 26.73
C ILE A 187 27.01 -28.82 27.24
N ILE A 188 26.18 -29.06 28.24
CA ILE A 188 26.01 -30.36 28.90
C ILE A 188 24.57 -30.82 28.66
N THR A 189 24.38 -32.11 28.39
CA THR A 189 23.05 -32.71 28.28
C THR A 189 22.75 -33.45 29.59
N GLU A 190 21.79 -32.95 30.36
CA GLU A 190 21.29 -33.58 31.59
C GLU A 190 19.80 -33.88 31.44
N GLN A 191 19.39 -35.14 31.67
CA GLN A 191 17.97 -35.56 31.66
C GLN A 191 17.21 -35.10 30.40
N ASP A 192 17.80 -35.32 29.22
CA ASP A 192 17.29 -34.89 27.90
C ASP A 192 17.12 -33.37 27.72
N LYS A 193 17.68 -32.56 28.64
CA LYS A 193 17.75 -31.10 28.52
C LYS A 193 19.18 -30.65 28.35
N LYS A 194 19.39 -29.70 27.43
CA LYS A 194 20.69 -29.04 27.27
C LYS A 194 20.77 -27.90 28.28
N ILE A 195 21.90 -27.81 28.98
CA ILE A 195 22.24 -26.72 29.89
C ILE A 195 23.61 -26.15 29.48
N VAL A 196 23.83 -24.88 29.76
CA VAL A 196 25.12 -24.22 29.58
C VAL A 196 25.74 -23.95 30.93
N LYS A 197 26.95 -24.47 31.14
CA LYS A 197 27.74 -24.21 32.34
C LYS A 197 28.88 -23.27 32.00
N THR A 198 28.87 -22.09 32.62
CA THR A 198 29.93 -21.08 32.45
C THR A 198 31.11 -21.36 33.38
N ARG A 199 32.28 -20.74 33.12
CA ARG A 199 33.47 -20.89 33.96
C ARG A 199 33.25 -20.43 35.41
N SER A 200 32.40 -19.43 35.63
CA SER A 200 31.99 -18.99 36.97
C SER A 200 31.11 -20.00 37.72
N GLY A 201 30.71 -21.10 37.07
CA GLY A 201 29.88 -22.15 37.64
C GLY A 201 28.39 -21.91 37.49
N MET A 202 27.96 -20.84 36.81
CA MET A 202 26.54 -20.61 36.53
C MET A 202 26.01 -21.66 35.56
N VAL A 203 24.89 -22.28 35.94
CA VAL A 203 24.15 -23.24 35.14
C VAL A 203 22.95 -22.53 34.55
N ILE A 204 22.86 -22.54 33.22
CA ILE A 204 21.86 -21.80 32.45
C ILE A 204 21.04 -22.81 31.65
N GLU A 205 19.73 -22.79 31.85
CA GLU A 205 18.81 -23.62 31.06
C GLU A 205 18.76 -23.13 29.61
N THR A 206 18.65 -24.07 28.67
CA THR A 206 18.45 -23.73 27.26
C THR A 206 17.00 -23.96 26.82
N SER A 207 16.58 -23.23 25.81
CA SER A 207 15.32 -23.45 25.10
C SER A 207 15.49 -23.22 23.59
N ALA A 208 14.44 -23.56 22.83
CA ALA A 208 14.27 -23.01 21.49
C ALA A 208 14.20 -21.47 21.55
N ILE A 209 14.53 -20.81 20.45
CA ILE A 209 14.37 -19.35 20.34
C ILE A 209 12.89 -19.01 20.56
N PRO A 210 12.55 -18.08 21.47
CA PRO A 210 11.17 -17.78 21.82
C PRO A 210 10.38 -17.30 20.60
N SER A 211 9.12 -17.71 20.51
CA SER A 211 8.18 -17.16 19.53
C SER A 211 7.76 -15.75 19.90
N ASN A 212 7.20 -15.03 18.94
CA ASN A 212 6.73 -13.65 19.09
C ASN A 212 5.72 -13.43 20.24
N THR A 213 4.94 -14.46 20.61
CA THR A 213 4.00 -14.46 21.74
C THR A 213 4.66 -14.56 23.12
N LYS A 214 5.94 -14.94 23.19
CA LYS A 214 6.71 -15.07 24.42
C LYS A 214 7.64 -13.88 24.68
N ILE A 215 7.55 -12.83 23.86
CA ILE A 215 8.34 -11.61 23.98
C ILE A 215 7.39 -10.45 24.26
N ASP A 216 7.57 -9.80 25.40
CA ASP A 216 6.85 -8.61 25.83
C ASP A 216 7.81 -7.41 25.96
N LEU A 217 7.23 -6.22 26.10
CA LEU A 217 7.94 -4.94 26.16
C LEU A 217 7.62 -4.26 27.49
N ASP A 218 8.66 -3.80 28.18
CA ASP A 218 8.60 -3.18 29.50
C ASP A 218 9.42 -1.87 29.49
N PRO A 219 8.85 -0.78 28.95
CA PRO A 219 9.52 0.52 28.85
C PRO A 219 9.77 1.17 30.22
N GLU A 220 9.05 0.74 31.26
CA GLU A 220 9.20 1.23 32.63
C GLU A 220 10.30 0.48 33.41
N HIS A 221 10.89 -0.56 32.82
CA HIS A 221 11.95 -1.37 33.44
C HIS A 221 11.56 -1.97 34.80
N THR A 222 10.30 -2.37 34.94
CA THR A 222 9.74 -2.99 36.15
C THR A 222 10.13 -4.47 36.30
N GLN A 223 10.33 -5.15 35.18
CA GLN A 223 10.62 -6.58 35.05
C GLN A 223 11.98 -6.85 34.38
N THR A 224 12.57 -5.84 33.71
CA THR A 224 13.91 -5.92 33.14
C THR A 224 14.75 -4.71 33.50
N TYR A 225 16.02 -4.94 33.83
CA TYR A 225 17.02 -3.87 34.03
C TYR A 225 17.77 -3.50 32.74
N GLN A 226 17.45 -4.17 31.63
CA GLN A 226 18.15 -3.98 30.35
C GLN A 226 17.52 -2.83 29.56
N ASP A 227 18.34 -1.97 28.97
CA ASP A 227 17.92 -0.82 28.15
C ASP A 227 17.06 -1.21 26.94
N ASN A 228 17.15 -2.47 26.48
CA ASN A 228 16.35 -2.99 25.38
C ASN A 228 14.85 -3.14 25.73
N GLY A 229 14.49 -3.10 27.03
CA GLY A 229 13.12 -3.20 27.51
C GLY A 229 12.44 -4.54 27.20
N PHE A 230 13.18 -5.59 26.83
CA PHE A 230 12.60 -6.89 26.49
C PHE A 230 12.38 -7.75 27.73
N VAL A 231 11.17 -8.34 27.81
CA VAL A 231 10.81 -9.36 28.78
C VAL A 231 10.49 -10.65 28.02
N VAL A 232 11.19 -11.73 28.34
CA VAL A 232 11.03 -13.02 27.65
C VAL A 232 10.43 -14.03 28.60
N ASN A 233 9.30 -14.60 28.21
CA ASN A 233 8.56 -15.59 28.97
C ASN A 233 8.78 -17.01 28.41
N VAL A 234 9.95 -17.56 28.71
CA VAL A 234 10.24 -18.98 28.43
C VAL A 234 9.92 -19.77 29.71
N ASN A 235 9.09 -20.82 29.61
CA ASN A 235 8.65 -21.65 30.75
C ASN A 235 7.72 -20.96 31.77
N ASP A 236 6.82 -20.09 31.31
CA ASP A 236 5.81 -19.39 32.12
C ASP A 236 6.40 -18.56 33.28
N ARG A 237 7.62 -18.06 33.05
CA ARG A 237 8.35 -17.17 33.95
C ARG A 237 8.86 -15.97 33.14
N PRO A 238 8.23 -14.80 33.25
CA PRO A 238 8.76 -13.56 32.69
C PRO A 238 10.12 -13.24 33.32
N ALA A 239 11.11 -12.97 32.49
CA ALA A 239 12.46 -12.61 32.91
C ALA A 239 13.09 -11.61 31.92
N PRO A 240 14.16 -10.89 32.31
CA PRO A 240 14.96 -10.12 31.37
C PRO A 240 15.44 -11.01 30.21
N MET A 241 15.82 -10.39 29.10
CA MET A 241 16.32 -11.13 27.95
C MET A 241 17.64 -11.86 28.31
N GLY A 242 17.71 -13.13 27.92
CA GLY A 242 18.87 -13.99 28.09
C GLY A 242 19.90 -13.81 26.97
N TRP A 243 20.42 -14.93 26.46
CA TRP A 243 21.46 -14.95 25.42
C TRP A 243 21.09 -15.90 24.29
N ILE A 244 21.79 -15.79 23.15
CA ILE A 244 21.65 -16.73 22.03
C ILE A 244 23.02 -17.30 21.69
N ILE A 245 23.10 -18.62 21.50
CA ILE A 245 24.32 -19.31 21.04
C ILE A 245 24.00 -20.20 19.84
N LYS A 246 25.00 -20.45 19.00
CA LYS A 246 24.97 -21.49 17.96
C LYS A 246 25.61 -22.75 18.52
N GLU A 247 24.83 -23.83 18.61
CA GLU A 247 25.28 -25.08 19.24
C GLU A 247 26.47 -25.70 18.50
N SER A 248 26.38 -25.83 17.17
CA SER A 248 27.39 -26.54 16.36
C SER A 248 28.76 -25.90 16.41
N THR A 249 28.82 -24.57 16.46
CA THR A 249 30.08 -23.80 16.47
C THR A 249 30.47 -23.30 17.85
N ARG A 250 29.60 -23.46 18.86
CA ARG A 250 29.72 -22.88 20.19
C ARG A 250 29.99 -21.36 20.16
N LYS A 251 29.49 -20.67 19.14
CA LYS A 251 29.62 -19.22 19.01
C LYS A 251 28.51 -18.51 19.78
N PHE A 252 28.88 -17.47 20.51
CA PHE A 252 27.95 -16.57 21.18
C PHE A 252 27.49 -15.47 20.22
N VAL A 253 26.17 -15.32 20.06
CA VAL A 253 25.60 -14.22 19.29
C VAL A 253 25.76 -12.94 20.10
N LYS A 254 26.47 -11.95 19.56
CA LYS A 254 26.73 -10.69 20.27
C LYS A 254 25.40 -10.08 20.76
N PRO A 255 25.38 -9.46 21.97
CA PRO A 255 24.15 -8.94 22.57
C PRO A 255 23.36 -8.02 21.64
N GLU A 256 24.05 -7.12 20.93
CA GLU A 256 23.45 -6.20 19.94
C GLU A 256 22.67 -6.92 18.83
N TYR A 257 23.21 -8.03 18.31
CA TYR A 257 22.54 -8.82 17.28
C TYR A 257 21.45 -9.72 17.86
N ALA A 258 21.65 -10.24 19.07
CA ALA A 258 20.61 -10.99 19.78
C ALA A 258 19.38 -10.10 20.07
N ASP A 259 19.61 -8.84 20.47
CA ASP A 259 18.55 -7.85 20.69
C ASP A 259 17.78 -7.60 19.40
N ASP A 260 18.48 -7.44 18.27
CA ASP A 260 17.85 -7.26 16.96
C ASP A 260 17.10 -8.51 16.49
N VAL A 261 17.57 -9.72 16.79
CA VAL A 261 16.79 -10.97 16.55
C VAL A 261 15.48 -10.92 17.32
N MET A 262 15.51 -10.62 18.62
CA MET A 262 14.30 -10.53 19.45
C MET A 262 13.37 -9.43 18.97
N ARG A 263 13.93 -8.29 18.55
CA ARG A 263 13.18 -7.17 17.96
C ARG A 263 12.45 -7.58 16.69
N VAL A 264 13.11 -8.26 15.74
CA VAL A 264 12.48 -8.75 14.50
C VAL A 264 11.40 -9.78 14.80
N ILE A 265 11.65 -10.72 15.72
CA ILE A 265 10.63 -11.69 16.14
C ILE A 265 9.45 -10.98 16.80
N ARG A 266 9.67 -9.96 17.64
CA ARG A 266 8.60 -9.21 18.28
C ARG A 266 7.81 -8.34 17.31
N LEU A 267 8.47 -7.76 16.30
CA LEU A 267 7.83 -7.00 15.22
C LEU A 267 6.96 -7.88 14.33
N SER A 268 7.27 -9.17 14.21
CA SER A 268 6.42 -10.11 13.47
C SER A 268 5.14 -10.50 14.23
N LYS A 269 4.97 -10.08 15.49
CA LYS A 269 3.68 -10.08 16.17
C LYS A 269 2.90 -8.84 15.74
N SER A 270 1.70 -9.06 15.23
CA SER A 270 0.76 -8.03 14.80
C SER A 270 0.43 -7.01 15.91
N GLY A 271 -0.02 -5.81 15.53
CA GLY A 271 -0.39 -4.72 16.43
C GLY A 271 0.73 -3.73 16.82
N PHE A 272 1.90 -3.73 16.16
CA PHE A 272 3.02 -2.80 16.40
C PHE A 272 2.59 -1.32 16.46
N ARG A 273 1.81 -0.84 15.47
CA ARG A 273 1.35 0.57 15.43
C ARG A 273 0.32 0.94 16.50
N ARG A 274 -0.23 -0.05 17.21
CA ARG A 274 -1.11 0.16 18.38
C ARG A 274 -0.37 0.05 19.69
N LEU A 275 0.92 -0.27 19.64
CA LEU A 275 1.73 -0.21 20.85
C LEU A 275 1.77 1.23 21.34
N PRO A 276 1.69 1.44 22.66
CA PRO A 276 2.07 2.69 23.28
C PRO A 276 3.40 3.21 22.71
N GLU A 277 3.54 4.53 22.58
CA GLU A 277 4.67 5.18 21.88
C GLU A 277 6.04 4.75 22.45
N ASP A 278 6.12 4.60 23.77
CA ASP A 278 7.27 4.12 24.52
C ASP A 278 7.65 2.67 24.17
N GLN A 279 6.67 1.76 24.08
CA GLN A 279 6.87 0.40 23.60
C GLN A 279 7.27 0.37 22.11
N GLY A 280 6.67 1.24 21.29
CA GLY A 280 7.03 1.41 19.89
C GLY A 280 8.49 1.83 19.72
N LYS A 281 8.98 2.77 20.55
CA LYS A 281 10.37 3.23 20.55
C LYS A 281 11.36 2.10 20.78
N LEU A 282 11.12 1.19 21.73
CA LEU A 282 12.00 0.04 22.00
C LEU A 282 12.22 -0.85 20.77
N LEU A 283 11.19 -0.99 19.94
CA LEU A 283 11.25 -1.76 18.69
C LEU A 283 11.83 -0.96 17.51
N MET A 284 12.03 0.35 17.65
CA MET A 284 12.70 1.21 16.68
C MET A 284 14.19 1.46 17.01
N LEU A 285 14.70 0.90 18.10
CA LEU A 285 16.11 0.94 18.49
C LEU A 285 16.99 -0.04 17.66
N GLY A 286 18.32 0.05 17.81
CA GLY A 286 19.27 -0.89 17.18
C GLY A 286 19.48 -0.63 15.69
N LEU A 287 19.52 -1.68 14.86
CA LEU A 287 19.63 -1.55 13.39
C LEU A 287 18.43 -0.85 12.74
N MET A 288 17.37 -0.57 13.51
CA MET A 288 16.21 0.22 13.08
C MET A 288 16.38 1.74 13.26
N THR A 289 17.40 2.20 14.00
CA THR A 289 17.68 3.64 14.20
C THR A 289 18.20 4.31 12.93
N GLY A 290 17.66 5.49 12.57
CA GLY A 290 18.05 6.24 11.36
C GLY A 290 17.16 6.00 10.13
N ASN A 291 16.09 5.21 10.28
CA ASN A 291 15.13 4.89 9.21
C ASN A 291 13.95 5.88 9.10
N GLU A 292 14.08 7.08 9.68
CA GLU A 292 13.04 8.11 9.68
C GLU A 292 12.68 8.59 8.26
N HIS A 293 13.63 8.49 7.31
CA HIS A 293 13.47 8.89 5.91
C HIS A 293 13.37 7.73 4.91
N ILE A 294 12.97 6.53 5.36
CA ILE A 294 12.80 5.40 4.43
C ILE A 294 11.78 5.75 3.33
N LEU A 295 12.25 5.67 2.08
CA LEU A 295 11.45 5.78 0.86
C LEU A 295 10.37 4.70 0.86
N HIS A 296 9.20 5.01 0.30
CA HIS A 296 8.07 4.07 0.18
C HIS A 296 8.41 2.78 -0.58
N THR A 297 9.55 2.71 -1.28
CA THR A 297 10.09 1.51 -1.94
C THR A 297 10.66 0.47 -0.99
N GLN A 298 10.90 0.80 0.28
CA GLN A 298 11.66 -0.04 1.21
C GLN A 298 10.83 -0.37 2.44
N ASN A 299 10.89 -1.62 2.87
CA ASN A 299 10.27 -2.06 4.12
C ASN A 299 11.28 -1.85 5.26
N ARG A 300 10.94 -1.00 6.24
CA ARG A 300 11.83 -0.64 7.36
C ARG A 300 12.31 -1.88 8.13
N SER A 301 11.37 -2.76 8.45
CA SER A 301 11.61 -4.01 9.15
C SER A 301 12.42 -4.97 8.31
N PHE A 302 12.22 -4.99 6.99
CA PHE A 302 13.03 -5.80 6.08
C PHE A 302 14.47 -5.31 5.98
N ASN A 303 14.72 -4.00 5.91
CA ASN A 303 16.09 -3.48 5.81
C ASN A 303 16.94 -3.84 7.04
N ALA A 304 16.36 -3.72 8.24
CA ALA A 304 17.05 -4.14 9.46
C ALA A 304 17.21 -5.66 9.54
N MET A 305 16.19 -6.41 9.12
CA MET A 305 16.26 -7.86 9.02
C MET A 305 17.33 -8.31 8.00
N ASP A 306 17.44 -7.65 6.85
CA ASP A 306 18.41 -7.97 5.79
C ASP A 306 19.85 -7.90 6.31
N ILE A 307 20.21 -6.81 6.99
CA ILE A 307 21.52 -6.64 7.62
C ILE A 307 21.76 -7.72 8.69
N LEU A 308 20.77 -7.94 9.57
CA LEU A 308 20.87 -8.93 10.63
C LEU A 308 21.09 -10.34 10.07
N LEU A 309 20.32 -10.73 9.05
CA LEU A 309 20.40 -12.06 8.45
C LEU A 309 21.73 -12.29 7.73
N GLU A 310 22.29 -11.26 7.07
CA GLU A 310 23.62 -11.33 6.48
C GLU A 310 24.72 -11.53 7.54
N ILE A 311 24.59 -10.86 8.70
CA ILE A 311 25.50 -11.07 9.85
C ILE A 311 25.36 -12.50 10.39
N LEU A 312 24.12 -12.99 10.55
CA LEU A 312 23.85 -14.34 11.04
C LEU A 312 24.39 -15.42 10.09
N GLU A 313 24.30 -15.20 8.77
CA GLU A 313 24.89 -16.08 7.76
C GLU A 313 26.42 -16.09 7.87
N LYS A 314 27.06 -14.92 7.82
CA LYS A 314 28.53 -14.80 7.77
C LYS A 314 29.22 -15.18 9.08
N GLU A 315 28.66 -14.78 10.22
CA GLU A 315 29.33 -14.94 11.52
C GLU A 315 28.88 -16.22 12.25
N TYR A 316 27.66 -16.73 11.98
CA TYR A 316 27.00 -17.77 12.79
C TYR A 316 26.44 -18.96 12.01
N ASP A 317 26.75 -19.08 10.71
CA ASP A 317 26.33 -20.18 9.83
C ASP A 317 24.81 -20.40 9.86
N PHE A 318 24.05 -19.31 9.80
CA PHE A 318 22.62 -19.34 9.53
C PHE A 318 22.37 -19.44 8.02
N GLU A 319 21.43 -20.27 7.61
CA GLU A 319 20.98 -20.41 6.22
C GLU A 319 19.66 -19.62 6.04
N PRO A 320 19.73 -18.35 5.59
CA PRO A 320 18.55 -17.49 5.50
C PRO A 320 17.59 -17.89 4.38
N SER A 321 18.02 -18.65 3.36
CA SER A 321 17.10 -19.13 2.31
C SER A 321 15.96 -19.99 2.85
N LYS A 322 16.13 -20.62 4.02
CA LYS A 322 15.08 -21.40 4.70
C LYS A 322 13.94 -20.55 5.26
N LEU A 323 14.08 -19.23 5.33
CA LEU A 323 13.01 -18.32 5.75
C LEU A 323 11.97 -18.10 4.65
N MET A 324 12.38 -18.24 3.38
CA MET A 324 11.52 -18.09 2.21
C MET A 324 11.97 -19.04 1.10
N ASP A 325 11.78 -20.33 1.36
CA ASP A 325 12.14 -21.38 0.42
C ASP A 325 11.09 -21.54 -0.69
N SER A 326 11.38 -22.42 -1.66
CA SER A 326 10.45 -22.75 -2.72
C SER A 326 9.15 -23.39 -2.22
N THR A 327 9.11 -23.90 -0.98
CA THR A 327 7.89 -24.42 -0.36
C THR A 327 6.90 -23.30 -0.06
N VAL A 328 7.38 -22.16 0.46
CA VAL A 328 6.55 -20.98 0.74
C VAL A 328 5.98 -20.41 -0.57
N THR A 329 6.83 -20.18 -1.57
CA THR A 329 6.39 -19.62 -2.86
C THR A 329 5.40 -20.55 -3.57
N LYS A 330 5.64 -21.87 -3.58
CA LYS A 330 4.71 -22.87 -4.12
C LYS A 330 3.39 -22.93 -3.38
N ARG A 331 3.38 -22.76 -2.05
CA ARG A 331 2.14 -22.73 -1.28
C ARG A 331 1.29 -21.53 -1.66
N VAL A 332 1.89 -20.35 -1.80
CA VAL A 332 1.17 -19.15 -2.24
C VAL A 332 0.70 -19.31 -3.68
N PHE A 333 1.53 -19.85 -4.56
CA PHE A 333 1.12 -20.17 -5.94
C PHE A 333 -0.08 -21.11 -5.98
N ALA A 334 -0.04 -22.21 -5.22
CA ALA A 334 -1.15 -23.17 -5.15
C ALA A 334 -2.42 -22.54 -4.57
N GLN A 335 -2.29 -21.67 -3.57
CA GLN A 335 -3.42 -20.94 -2.99
C GLN A 335 -4.04 -19.97 -4.00
N MET A 336 -3.24 -19.18 -4.71
CA MET A 336 -3.72 -18.30 -5.78
C MET A 336 -4.42 -19.06 -6.91
N GLN A 337 -3.86 -20.20 -7.33
CA GLN A 337 -4.47 -21.08 -8.34
C GLN A 337 -5.80 -21.68 -7.87
N LYS A 338 -5.90 -22.03 -6.59
CA LYS A 338 -7.14 -22.50 -5.98
C LYS A 338 -8.20 -21.39 -5.95
N ASP A 339 -7.84 -20.21 -5.46
CA ASP A 339 -8.74 -19.06 -5.38
C ASP A 339 -9.20 -18.59 -6.76
N ALA A 340 -8.35 -18.68 -7.79
CA ALA A 340 -8.73 -18.39 -9.19
C ALA A 340 -9.87 -19.29 -9.69
N LYS A 341 -9.90 -20.56 -9.26
CA LYS A 341 -10.93 -21.53 -9.66
C LYS A 341 -12.19 -21.43 -8.81
N GLU A 342 -12.01 -21.33 -7.49
CA GLU A 342 -13.11 -21.40 -6.52
C GLU A 342 -13.81 -20.05 -6.32
N LYS A 343 -13.05 -18.96 -6.29
CA LYS A 343 -13.55 -17.61 -5.96
C LYS A 343 -13.54 -16.64 -7.14
N ASP A 344 -13.04 -17.05 -8.31
CA ASP A 344 -12.96 -16.23 -9.52
C ASP A 344 -12.22 -14.89 -9.32
N ILE A 345 -11.14 -14.91 -8.51
CA ILE A 345 -10.31 -13.71 -8.22
C ILE A 345 -9.69 -13.07 -9.46
N VAL A 346 -9.65 -13.79 -10.59
CA VAL A 346 -9.16 -13.27 -11.86
C VAL A 346 -10.16 -12.28 -12.46
N ASP A 347 -11.46 -12.57 -12.37
CA ASP A 347 -12.49 -11.61 -12.77
C ASP A 347 -12.40 -10.34 -11.91
N ASP A 348 -12.14 -10.51 -10.60
CA ASP A 348 -11.94 -9.40 -9.67
C ASP A 348 -10.71 -8.55 -10.06
N LEU A 349 -9.55 -9.16 -10.38
CA LEU A 349 -8.35 -8.44 -10.87
C LEU A 349 -8.61 -7.65 -12.15
N LEU A 350 -9.29 -8.25 -13.12
CA LEU A 350 -9.62 -7.60 -14.37
C LEU A 350 -10.62 -6.45 -14.15
N THR A 351 -11.53 -6.59 -13.19
CA THR A 351 -12.47 -5.54 -12.79
C THR A 351 -11.75 -4.38 -12.09
N ILE A 352 -10.77 -4.67 -11.22
CA ILE A 352 -9.93 -3.66 -10.58
C ILE A 352 -9.18 -2.83 -11.63
N ASN A 353 -8.70 -3.43 -12.73
CA ASN A 353 -8.06 -2.66 -13.80
C ASN A 353 -9.03 -1.60 -14.39
N LEU A 354 -10.27 -1.99 -14.67
CA LEU A 354 -11.30 -1.06 -15.18
C LEU A 354 -11.65 0.01 -14.14
N ALA A 355 -11.74 -0.37 -12.86
CA ALA A 355 -12.01 0.57 -11.79
C ALA A 355 -10.91 1.65 -11.67
N LEU A 356 -9.64 1.24 -11.74
CA LEU A 356 -8.50 2.16 -11.75
C LEU A 356 -8.49 3.06 -12.99
N GLU A 357 -8.97 2.56 -14.13
CA GLU A 357 -9.15 3.36 -15.35
C GLU A 357 -10.23 4.44 -15.16
N MET A 358 -11.36 4.07 -14.54
CA MET A 358 -12.54 4.93 -14.39
C MET A 358 -12.38 6.07 -13.39
N ILE A 359 -11.45 5.96 -12.43
CA ILE A 359 -11.17 7.02 -11.44
C ILE A 359 -10.13 8.05 -11.92
N GLN A 360 -9.54 7.88 -13.11
CA GLN A 360 -8.54 8.85 -13.61
C GLN A 360 -9.07 10.30 -13.70
N PRO A 361 -10.35 10.56 -14.06
CA PRO A 361 -10.92 11.92 -13.98
C PRO A 361 -10.80 12.55 -12.58
N LEU A 362 -11.01 11.76 -11.52
CA LEU A 362 -10.85 12.23 -10.14
C LEU A 362 -9.40 12.62 -9.85
N LYS A 363 -8.43 11.87 -10.37
CA LYS A 363 -6.99 12.18 -10.23
C LYS A 363 -6.61 13.45 -10.98
N THR A 364 -7.01 13.59 -12.25
CA THR A 364 -6.72 14.76 -13.09
C THR A 364 -7.23 16.05 -12.46
N SER A 365 -8.44 16.02 -11.90
CA SER A 365 -9.12 17.18 -11.32
C SER A 365 -8.65 17.58 -9.92
N LEU A 366 -7.84 16.75 -9.22
CA LEU A 366 -7.43 17.00 -7.83
C LEU A 366 -6.77 18.37 -7.61
N THR A 367 -5.96 18.83 -8.56
CA THR A 367 -5.24 20.12 -8.45
C THR A 367 -6.18 21.33 -8.38
N GLN A 368 -7.42 21.17 -8.84
CA GLN A 368 -8.46 22.21 -8.85
C GLN A 368 -9.54 21.96 -7.79
N SER A 369 -9.42 20.86 -7.04
CA SER A 369 -10.41 20.40 -6.07
C SER A 369 -10.05 20.87 -4.64
N THR A 370 -11.07 20.97 -3.78
CA THR A 370 -10.90 21.15 -2.33
C THR A 370 -10.78 19.82 -1.58
N ARG A 371 -10.86 18.68 -2.29
CA ARG A 371 -10.65 17.33 -1.72
C ARG A 371 -9.23 17.20 -1.18
N HIS A 372 -9.05 16.32 -0.20
CA HIS A 372 -7.75 16.02 0.38
C HIS A 372 -6.75 15.61 -0.72
N PRO A 373 -5.54 16.21 -0.78
CA PRO A 373 -4.57 15.88 -1.81
C PRO A 373 -4.09 14.43 -1.68
N LEU A 374 -3.78 13.79 -2.82
CA LEU A 374 -3.15 12.48 -2.79
C LEU A 374 -1.74 12.58 -2.20
N LEU A 375 -1.44 11.68 -1.27
CA LEU A 375 -0.06 11.50 -0.82
C LEU A 375 0.82 11.10 -2.00
N LYS A 376 2.06 11.62 -2.03
CA LYS A 376 3.04 11.34 -3.09
C LYS A 376 3.19 9.85 -3.41
N GLN A 377 3.13 8.97 -2.41
CA GLN A 377 3.22 7.51 -2.60
C GLN A 377 2.04 6.88 -3.37
N LEU A 378 0.90 7.57 -3.44
CA LEU A 378 -0.35 7.14 -4.08
C LEU A 378 -0.54 7.83 -5.44
N THR A 379 0.49 8.45 -6.03
CA THR A 379 0.37 9.16 -7.31
C THR A 379 0.76 8.31 -8.52
N ASN A 380 0.81 6.98 -8.38
CA ASN A 380 1.13 6.09 -9.52
C ASN A 380 0.26 6.43 -10.75
N SER A 381 0.86 6.36 -11.93
CA SER A 381 0.11 6.47 -13.18
C SER A 381 -0.74 5.22 -13.41
N TYR A 382 -1.79 5.34 -14.21
CA TYR A 382 -2.64 4.20 -14.59
C TYR A 382 -1.81 3.07 -15.21
N THR A 383 -0.84 3.39 -16.07
CA THR A 383 0.05 2.41 -16.71
C THR A 383 0.85 1.59 -15.69
N VAL A 384 1.34 2.23 -14.61
CA VAL A 384 2.07 1.54 -13.53
C VAL A 384 1.14 0.55 -12.80
N ASN A 385 -0.06 0.98 -12.47
CA ASN A 385 -1.03 0.12 -11.79
C ASN A 385 -1.46 -1.04 -12.69
N GLN A 386 -1.72 -0.77 -13.97
CA GLN A 386 -2.03 -1.82 -14.94
C GLN A 386 -0.88 -2.84 -15.07
N ASN A 387 0.37 -2.37 -15.16
CA ASN A 387 1.53 -3.27 -15.21
C ASN A 387 1.64 -4.14 -13.95
N THR A 388 1.27 -3.61 -12.79
CA THR A 388 1.22 -4.38 -11.53
C THR A 388 0.23 -5.54 -11.62
N LEU A 389 -0.97 -5.31 -12.13
CA LEU A 389 -1.97 -6.37 -12.32
C LEU A 389 -1.50 -7.41 -13.36
N LYS A 390 -0.89 -6.97 -14.45
CA LYS A 390 -0.26 -7.87 -15.44
C LYS A 390 0.85 -8.72 -14.81
N ALA A 391 1.69 -8.12 -13.97
CA ALA A 391 2.77 -8.82 -13.26
C ALA A 391 2.24 -9.89 -12.31
N ILE A 392 1.14 -9.63 -11.59
CA ILE A 392 0.49 -10.64 -10.73
C ILE A 392 -0.07 -11.78 -11.56
N ILE A 393 -0.83 -11.49 -12.61
CA ILE A 393 -1.39 -12.52 -13.51
C ILE A 393 -0.28 -13.36 -14.12
N TYR A 394 0.82 -12.72 -14.56
CA TYR A 394 1.97 -13.39 -15.13
C TYR A 394 2.72 -14.26 -14.12
N ALA A 395 3.08 -13.70 -12.96
CA ALA A 395 3.88 -14.38 -11.92
C ALA A 395 3.19 -15.65 -11.40
N PHE A 396 1.86 -15.59 -11.26
CA PHE A 396 1.04 -16.68 -10.77
C PHE A 396 0.41 -17.52 -11.88
N ASP A 397 0.69 -17.25 -13.16
CA ASP A 397 0.16 -17.99 -14.31
C ASP A 397 -1.38 -18.12 -14.26
N LEU A 398 -2.05 -17.01 -13.92
CA LEU A 398 -3.49 -16.99 -13.69
C LEU A 398 -4.28 -17.04 -15.01
N GLN A 399 -5.34 -17.84 -15.00
CA GLN A 399 -6.27 -18.00 -16.12
C GLN A 399 -7.69 -17.71 -15.65
N LYS A 400 -8.54 -17.28 -16.57
CA LYS A 400 -9.98 -17.13 -16.29
C LYS A 400 -10.58 -18.48 -15.93
N LYS A 401 -11.70 -18.49 -15.20
CA LYS A 401 -12.38 -19.72 -14.74
C LYS A 401 -12.69 -20.73 -15.85
N ASN A 402 -12.91 -20.26 -17.08
CA ASN A 402 -13.15 -21.09 -18.27
C ASN A 402 -11.86 -21.63 -18.93
N GLY A 403 -10.68 -21.40 -18.33
CA GLY A 403 -9.37 -21.80 -18.87
C GLY A 403 -8.80 -20.85 -19.93
N SER A 404 -9.50 -19.79 -20.31
CA SER A 404 -8.96 -18.79 -21.25
C SER A 404 -7.89 -17.89 -20.59
N PRO A 405 -6.93 -17.35 -21.36
CA PRO A 405 -5.90 -16.46 -20.82
C PRO A 405 -6.51 -15.21 -20.17
N ALA A 406 -6.00 -14.82 -19.00
CA ALA A 406 -6.30 -13.52 -18.39
C ALA A 406 -5.39 -12.40 -18.92
N LEU A 407 -4.27 -12.77 -19.53
CA LEU A 407 -3.26 -11.88 -20.11
C LEU A 407 -2.79 -12.47 -21.44
N TYR A 408 -2.97 -11.72 -22.52
CA TYR A 408 -2.47 -12.04 -23.86
C TYR A 408 -1.11 -11.37 -24.04
N LEU A 409 -0.04 -12.15 -23.90
CA LEU A 409 1.33 -11.67 -23.98
C LEU A 409 1.74 -11.33 -25.42
N ASP A 410 2.58 -10.32 -25.56
CA ASP A 410 3.33 -10.09 -26.79
C ASP A 410 4.19 -11.32 -27.11
N LYS A 411 4.12 -11.80 -28.36
CA LYS A 411 4.77 -13.05 -28.77
C LYS A 411 6.28 -12.94 -28.86
N GLU A 412 6.80 -11.76 -29.20
CA GLU A 412 8.22 -11.55 -29.47
C GLU A 412 8.95 -11.08 -28.21
N THR A 413 8.33 -10.18 -27.44
CA THR A 413 8.94 -9.53 -26.27
C THR A 413 7.98 -9.49 -25.09
N PRO A 414 7.63 -10.64 -24.46
CA PRO A 414 6.64 -10.68 -23.37
C PRO A 414 7.07 -9.89 -22.13
N ILE A 415 8.38 -9.71 -21.92
CA ILE A 415 8.95 -8.94 -20.81
C ILE A 415 9.99 -7.98 -21.38
N SER A 416 9.94 -6.73 -20.94
CA SER A 416 10.94 -5.71 -21.29
C SER A 416 11.37 -4.90 -20.07
N THR A 417 12.50 -4.21 -20.19
CA THR A 417 12.93 -3.20 -19.21
C THR A 417 12.32 -1.86 -19.59
N ASP A 418 11.98 -1.06 -18.59
CA ASP A 418 11.34 0.23 -18.76
C ASP A 418 11.92 1.21 -17.74
N GLU A 419 12.49 2.31 -18.23
CA GLU A 419 13.10 3.33 -17.36
C GLU A 419 12.05 4.07 -16.50
N GLY A 420 10.77 4.03 -16.90
CA GLY A 420 9.62 4.59 -16.20
C GLY A 420 8.98 3.63 -15.18
N LEU A 421 9.47 2.39 -15.04
CA LEU A 421 9.00 1.41 -14.07
C LEU A 421 10.16 0.91 -13.19
N ILE A 422 9.87 0.65 -11.91
CA ILE A 422 10.82 -0.05 -11.04
C ILE A 422 10.91 -1.53 -11.38
N ASP A 423 9.74 -2.10 -11.66
CA ASP A 423 9.57 -3.50 -12.04
C ASP A 423 9.78 -3.67 -13.53
N VAL A 424 9.92 -4.92 -13.98
CA VAL A 424 9.87 -5.20 -15.42
C VAL A 424 8.50 -4.83 -16.01
N ARG A 425 8.50 -4.43 -17.29
CA ARG A 425 7.27 -4.23 -18.04
C ARG A 425 6.80 -5.57 -18.58
N ILE A 426 5.54 -5.91 -18.31
CA ILE A 426 4.86 -7.08 -18.87
C ILE A 426 4.11 -6.62 -20.12
N ASN A 427 4.64 -7.00 -21.29
CA ASN A 427 4.09 -6.61 -22.58
C ASN A 427 2.94 -7.54 -22.96
N GLY A 428 1.77 -6.95 -23.17
CA GLY A 428 0.55 -7.68 -23.48
C GLY A 428 -0.70 -6.93 -23.04
N GLU A 429 -1.84 -7.53 -23.33
CA GLU A 429 -3.16 -6.97 -23.06
C GLU A 429 -3.91 -7.83 -22.04
N LEU A 430 -4.51 -7.16 -21.05
CA LEU A 430 -5.40 -7.82 -20.10
C LEU A 430 -6.69 -8.22 -20.81
N ALA A 431 -7.22 -9.40 -20.48
CA ALA A 431 -8.52 -9.82 -20.98
C ALA A 431 -9.64 -8.97 -20.38
N THR A 432 -10.78 -8.88 -21.06
CA THR A 432 -11.99 -8.28 -20.50
C THR A 432 -12.56 -9.15 -19.38
N PRO A 433 -12.98 -8.59 -18.23
CA PRO A 433 -13.71 -9.36 -17.22
C PRO A 433 -15.04 -9.85 -17.78
N ASN A 434 -15.52 -10.98 -17.26
CA ASN A 434 -16.82 -11.52 -17.58
C ASN A 434 -17.94 -10.90 -16.75
N LEU A 435 -17.62 -10.24 -15.61
CA LEU A 435 -18.59 -9.76 -14.63
C LEU A 435 -19.53 -10.90 -14.15
N SER A 436 -18.93 -12.08 -13.93
CA SER A 436 -19.66 -13.28 -13.47
C SER A 436 -20.28 -13.09 -12.08
N ASN A 437 -19.71 -12.19 -11.30
CA ASN A 437 -20.21 -11.73 -10.02
C ASN A 437 -21.01 -10.43 -10.21
N PRO A 438 -22.32 -10.38 -9.88
CA PRO A 438 -23.13 -9.18 -10.07
C PRO A 438 -22.58 -7.96 -9.31
N LYS A 439 -21.88 -8.18 -8.19
CA LYS A 439 -21.25 -7.11 -7.40
C LYS A 439 -20.08 -6.44 -8.12
N ASN A 440 -19.42 -7.13 -9.06
CA ASN A 440 -18.39 -6.52 -9.91
C ASN A 440 -19.03 -5.50 -10.86
N ALA A 441 -20.20 -5.81 -11.42
CA ALA A 441 -20.97 -4.86 -12.23
C ALA A 441 -21.53 -3.71 -11.39
N ALA A 442 -22.02 -3.99 -10.17
CA ALA A 442 -22.46 -2.97 -9.22
C ALA A 442 -21.34 -1.99 -8.88
N ALA A 443 -20.12 -2.49 -8.63
CA ALA A 443 -18.95 -1.68 -8.34
C ALA A 443 -18.61 -0.74 -9.51
N LEU A 444 -18.51 -1.26 -10.74
CA LEU A 444 -18.21 -0.44 -11.93
C LEU A 444 -19.31 0.61 -12.17
N LEU A 445 -20.58 0.24 -12.06
CA LEU A 445 -21.69 1.18 -12.23
C LEU A 445 -21.68 2.26 -11.13
N SER A 446 -21.34 1.88 -9.90
CA SER A 446 -21.23 2.83 -8.78
C SER A 446 -20.12 3.85 -9.01
N ILE A 447 -18.94 3.40 -9.47
CA ILE A 447 -17.82 4.28 -9.83
C ILE A 447 -18.25 5.23 -10.95
N ALA A 448 -18.94 4.73 -11.99
CA ALA A 448 -19.40 5.57 -13.09
C ALA A 448 -20.31 6.71 -12.61
N VAL A 449 -21.27 6.40 -11.73
CA VAL A 449 -22.19 7.40 -11.16
C VAL A 449 -21.42 8.41 -10.28
N LEU A 450 -20.62 7.94 -9.32
CA LEU A 450 -19.88 8.80 -8.40
C LEU A 450 -18.92 9.75 -9.13
N VAL A 451 -18.11 9.23 -10.04
CA VAL A 451 -17.14 10.03 -10.79
C VAL A 451 -17.85 11.06 -11.66
N SER A 452 -18.93 10.66 -12.35
CA SER A 452 -19.69 11.58 -13.21
C SER A 452 -20.34 12.71 -12.41
N GLU A 453 -21.06 12.37 -11.35
CA GLU A 453 -21.72 13.35 -10.48
C GLU A 453 -20.69 14.31 -9.85
N GLN A 454 -19.55 13.78 -9.37
CA GLN A 454 -18.49 14.63 -8.82
C GLN A 454 -17.90 15.57 -9.87
N MET A 455 -17.58 15.10 -11.08
CA MET A 455 -17.00 15.97 -12.11
C MET A 455 -17.98 17.05 -12.58
N ILE A 456 -19.26 16.72 -12.69
CA ILE A 456 -20.30 17.70 -13.05
C ILE A 456 -20.40 18.79 -11.99
N ILE A 457 -20.41 18.43 -10.71
CA ILE A 457 -20.60 19.39 -9.62
C ILE A 457 -19.32 20.17 -9.33
N GLU A 458 -18.23 19.46 -9.07
CA GLU A 458 -16.97 20.04 -8.59
C GLU A 458 -16.21 20.79 -9.68
N GLN A 459 -16.34 20.37 -10.95
CA GLN A 459 -15.61 20.98 -12.06
C GLN A 459 -16.55 21.80 -12.94
N LEU A 460 -17.59 21.18 -13.51
CA LEU A 460 -18.39 21.87 -14.52
C LEU A 460 -19.28 22.98 -13.94
N LEU A 461 -20.04 22.68 -12.89
CA LEU A 461 -20.95 23.64 -12.26
C LEU A 461 -20.18 24.74 -11.54
N ARG A 462 -19.10 24.39 -10.80
CA ARG A 462 -18.19 25.37 -10.19
C ARG A 462 -17.71 26.39 -11.22
N ASP A 463 -17.16 25.93 -12.34
CA ASP A 463 -16.58 26.81 -13.36
C ASP A 463 -17.66 27.61 -14.10
N THR A 464 -18.86 27.04 -14.27
CA THR A 464 -20.02 27.76 -14.81
C THR A 464 -20.40 28.95 -13.93
N ALA A 465 -20.43 28.73 -12.62
CA ALA A 465 -20.75 29.77 -11.65
C ALA A 465 -19.63 30.82 -11.56
N HIS A 466 -18.37 30.39 -11.59
CA HIS A 466 -17.22 31.26 -11.37
C HIS A 466 -16.79 32.05 -12.63
N TYR A 467 -16.72 31.39 -13.79
CA TYR A 467 -16.20 31.98 -15.05
C TYR A 467 -17.31 32.35 -16.06
N GLY A 468 -18.53 31.85 -15.87
CA GLY A 468 -19.67 32.14 -16.75
C GLY A 468 -19.80 31.20 -17.96
N GLU A 469 -20.82 31.45 -18.79
CA GLU A 469 -21.30 30.52 -19.84
C GLU A 469 -20.32 30.27 -20.99
N GLU A 470 -19.39 31.19 -21.22
CA GLU A 470 -18.39 31.07 -22.28
C GLU A 470 -17.27 30.07 -21.93
N HIS A 471 -17.16 29.66 -20.67
CA HIS A 471 -16.14 28.71 -20.25
C HIS A 471 -16.41 27.32 -20.87
N PRO A 472 -15.39 26.57 -21.34
CA PRO A 472 -15.59 25.25 -21.95
C PRO A 472 -16.38 24.28 -21.08
N ASN A 473 -16.14 24.31 -19.76
CA ASN A 473 -16.87 23.48 -18.81
C ASN A 473 -18.35 23.87 -18.67
N ALA A 474 -18.68 25.16 -18.87
CA ALA A 474 -20.07 25.63 -18.86
C ALA A 474 -20.81 25.22 -20.13
N GLN A 475 -20.16 25.33 -21.30
CA GLN A 475 -20.70 24.84 -22.56
C GLN A 475 -20.93 23.32 -22.51
N ALA A 476 -20.00 22.57 -21.91
CA ALA A 476 -20.14 21.14 -21.69
C ALA A 476 -21.30 20.81 -20.73
N LEU A 477 -21.42 21.53 -19.60
CA LEU A 477 -22.55 21.34 -18.68
C LEU A 477 -23.89 21.59 -19.37
N LYS A 478 -23.99 22.68 -20.16
CA LYS A 478 -25.19 23.02 -20.92
C LYS A 478 -25.54 21.94 -21.93
N ALA A 479 -24.55 21.39 -22.64
CA ALA A 479 -24.74 20.28 -23.58
C ALA A 479 -25.16 18.97 -22.88
N ILE A 480 -24.56 18.66 -21.73
CA ILE A 480 -24.88 17.47 -20.92
C ILE A 480 -26.32 17.55 -20.39
N LEU A 481 -26.71 18.70 -19.84
CA LEU A 481 -28.05 18.90 -19.29
C LEU A 481 -29.08 18.94 -20.42
N ASN A 482 -28.76 19.59 -21.54
CA ASN A 482 -29.70 19.86 -22.64
C ASN A 482 -31.02 20.43 -22.11
N ASP A 483 -30.90 21.41 -21.21
CA ASP A 483 -31.98 21.97 -20.41
C ASP A 483 -31.56 23.34 -19.89
N ASP A 484 -31.94 24.40 -20.61
CA ASP A 484 -31.49 25.76 -20.32
C ASP A 484 -32.06 26.28 -18.98
N GLU A 485 -33.28 25.89 -18.62
CA GLU A 485 -33.91 26.30 -17.36
C GLU A 485 -33.19 25.68 -16.17
N LEU A 486 -32.95 24.36 -16.23
CA LEU A 486 -32.19 23.67 -15.19
C LEU A 486 -30.75 24.17 -15.10
N PHE A 487 -30.09 24.43 -16.25
CA PHE A 487 -28.75 24.98 -16.28
C PHE A 487 -28.66 26.33 -15.53
N LEU A 488 -29.58 27.26 -15.83
CA LEU A 488 -29.62 28.56 -15.16
C LEU A 488 -29.94 28.43 -13.68
N LYS A 489 -30.87 27.53 -13.32
CA LYS A 489 -31.25 27.27 -11.93
C LYS A 489 -30.09 26.75 -11.11
N LEU A 490 -29.39 25.71 -11.58
CA LEU A 490 -28.23 25.13 -10.89
C LEU A 490 -27.09 26.14 -10.73
N ARG A 491 -26.86 26.96 -11.75
CA ARG A 491 -25.87 28.04 -11.70
C ARG A 491 -26.23 29.05 -10.59
N GLU A 492 -27.46 29.52 -10.55
CA GLU A 492 -27.90 30.48 -9.53
C GLU A 492 -27.81 29.89 -8.12
N GLU A 493 -28.29 28.66 -7.92
CA GLU A 493 -28.19 27.96 -6.63
C GLU A 493 -26.73 27.84 -6.17
N SER A 494 -25.81 27.49 -7.07
CA SER A 494 -24.39 27.33 -6.75
C SER A 494 -23.70 28.65 -6.34
N LEU A 495 -24.17 29.80 -6.81
CA LEU A 495 -23.63 31.11 -6.44
C LEU A 495 -23.96 31.51 -4.99
N HIS A 496 -24.95 30.86 -4.37
CA HIS A 496 -25.36 31.10 -2.98
C HIS A 496 -24.70 30.15 -1.97
N LEU A 497 -23.89 29.21 -2.44
CA LEU A 497 -23.16 28.24 -1.61
C LEU A 497 -21.80 28.79 -1.14
N PRO A 498 -21.13 28.15 -0.16
CA PRO A 498 -19.81 28.57 0.29
C PRO A 498 -18.80 28.70 -0.86
N THR A 499 -17.93 29.71 -0.83
CA THR A 499 -16.98 30.02 -1.92
C THR A 499 -15.54 30.15 -1.42
N ASN A 500 -14.57 29.89 -2.30
CA ASN A 500 -13.16 30.23 -2.15
C ASN A 500 -12.64 31.04 -3.34
N GLU A 501 -11.32 31.21 -3.45
CA GLU A 501 -10.67 31.95 -4.53
C GLU A 501 -10.93 31.36 -5.93
N ASN A 502 -11.31 30.07 -6.02
CA ASN A 502 -11.60 29.35 -7.26
C ASN A 502 -13.11 29.22 -7.54
N GLY A 503 -13.97 29.92 -6.78
CA GLY A 503 -15.42 29.89 -6.93
C GLY A 503 -16.15 29.08 -5.84
N PRO A 504 -17.40 28.64 -6.10
CA PRO A 504 -18.17 27.85 -5.15
C PRO A 504 -17.51 26.50 -4.81
N ILE A 505 -17.53 26.15 -3.53
CA ILE A 505 -17.02 24.87 -3.02
C ILE A 505 -18.15 23.84 -3.14
N LEU A 506 -18.10 23.04 -4.20
CA LEU A 506 -19.15 22.09 -4.55
C LEU A 506 -18.61 20.65 -4.57
N GLY A 507 -19.46 19.69 -4.22
CA GLY A 507 -19.10 18.27 -4.24
C GLY A 507 -20.17 17.37 -3.63
N LEU A 508 -20.09 16.08 -3.91
CA LEU A 508 -21.00 15.06 -3.40
C LEU A 508 -20.95 14.88 -1.88
N GLN A 509 -19.81 15.21 -1.28
CA GLN A 509 -19.55 15.04 0.15
C GLN A 509 -20.25 16.08 1.03
N PHE A 510 -20.69 17.21 0.45
CA PHE A 510 -21.22 18.33 1.21
C PHE A 510 -22.74 18.25 1.36
N ALA A 511 -23.23 18.28 2.60
CA ALA A 511 -24.66 18.24 2.90
C ALA A 511 -25.43 19.41 2.26
N TYR A 512 -24.80 20.59 2.16
CA TYR A 512 -25.43 21.76 1.54
C TYR A 512 -25.56 21.65 0.00
N CYS A 513 -24.92 20.66 -0.64
CA CYS A 513 -25.07 20.40 -2.07
C CYS A 513 -26.19 19.39 -2.39
N GLU A 514 -26.89 18.83 -1.39
CA GLU A 514 -27.87 17.75 -1.59
C GLU A 514 -28.99 18.09 -2.58
N GLU A 515 -29.50 19.33 -2.59
CA GLU A 515 -30.55 19.75 -3.50
C GLU A 515 -30.08 19.79 -4.97
N ILE A 516 -28.86 20.29 -5.21
CA ILE A 516 -28.21 20.27 -6.53
C ILE A 516 -28.02 18.83 -6.99
N ILE A 517 -27.55 17.95 -6.10
CA ILE A 517 -27.34 16.53 -6.39
C ILE A 517 -28.67 15.86 -6.75
N ALA A 518 -29.73 16.10 -5.97
CA ALA A 518 -31.06 15.54 -6.24
C ALA A 518 -31.57 15.90 -7.64
N GLN A 519 -31.42 17.16 -8.05
CA GLN A 519 -31.82 17.63 -9.38
C GLN A 519 -31.00 16.98 -10.50
N ILE A 520 -29.68 16.86 -10.32
CA ILE A 520 -28.79 16.17 -11.26
C ILE A 520 -29.19 14.69 -11.40
N ARG A 521 -29.46 14.02 -10.28
CA ARG A 521 -29.86 12.61 -10.26
C ARG A 521 -31.19 12.36 -10.95
N GLU A 522 -32.15 13.25 -10.75
CA GLU A 522 -33.43 13.21 -11.44
C GLU A 522 -33.24 13.42 -12.95
N LYS A 523 -32.47 14.44 -13.35
CA LYS A 523 -32.23 14.76 -14.75
C LYS A 523 -31.59 13.62 -15.53
N PHE A 524 -30.58 12.97 -14.95
CA PHE A 524 -29.88 11.86 -15.60
C PHE A 524 -30.53 10.50 -15.35
N GLY A 525 -31.54 10.43 -14.47
CA GLY A 525 -32.15 9.17 -14.07
C GLY A 525 -31.22 8.26 -13.26
N THR A 526 -30.17 8.77 -12.63
CA THR A 526 -29.21 7.95 -11.85
C THR A 526 -29.87 7.30 -10.64
N ASN A 527 -31.01 7.81 -10.15
CA ASN A 527 -31.84 7.13 -9.16
C ASN A 527 -32.24 5.71 -9.59
N HIS A 528 -32.53 5.50 -10.89
CA HIS A 528 -32.81 4.16 -11.42
C HIS A 528 -31.57 3.26 -11.46
N LEU A 529 -30.39 3.85 -11.67
CA LEU A 529 -29.12 3.11 -11.63
C LEU A 529 -28.75 2.71 -10.20
N ILE A 530 -28.98 3.60 -9.22
CA ILE A 530 -28.80 3.30 -7.78
C ILE A 530 -29.69 2.14 -7.34
N GLU A 531 -30.93 2.07 -7.84
CA GLU A 531 -31.82 0.93 -7.58
C GLU A 531 -31.30 -0.37 -8.20
N VAL A 532 -30.77 -0.33 -9.43
CA VAL A 532 -30.12 -1.51 -10.04
C VAL A 532 -28.91 -1.96 -9.21
N ILE A 533 -28.09 -1.02 -8.72
CA ILE A 533 -26.94 -1.31 -7.85
C ILE A 533 -27.40 -2.01 -6.57
N ARG A 534 -28.49 -1.51 -5.95
CA ARG A 534 -29.09 -2.14 -4.75
C ARG A 534 -29.50 -3.59 -5.03
N GLN A 535 -30.15 -3.85 -6.17
CA GLN A 535 -30.55 -5.20 -6.57
C GLN A 535 -29.34 -6.11 -6.77
N LEU A 536 -28.28 -5.63 -7.42
CA LEU A 536 -27.04 -6.38 -7.65
C LEU A 536 -26.28 -6.70 -6.35
N GLU A 537 -26.28 -5.78 -5.37
CA GLU A 537 -25.65 -5.99 -4.06
C GLU A 537 -26.35 -7.08 -3.23
N ASN A 538 -27.68 -7.18 -3.39
CA ASN A 538 -28.54 -8.11 -2.66
C ASN A 538 -28.79 -9.43 -3.40
N ASP A 539 -28.17 -9.62 -4.57
CA ASP A 539 -28.42 -10.77 -5.46
C ASP A 539 -29.91 -10.92 -5.86
N GLU A 540 -30.63 -9.80 -5.96
CA GLU A 540 -32.02 -9.72 -6.39
C GLU A 540 -32.14 -9.79 -7.93
N PRO A 541 -33.27 -10.29 -8.49
CA PRO A 541 -33.47 -10.32 -9.93
C PRO A 541 -33.47 -8.90 -10.51
N MET A 542 -32.48 -8.60 -11.33
CA MET A 542 -32.31 -7.29 -11.96
C MET A 542 -33.39 -7.06 -13.02
N VAL A 543 -34.15 -5.96 -12.87
CA VAL A 543 -35.15 -5.54 -13.87
C VAL A 543 -34.62 -4.33 -14.65
N ILE A 544 -34.08 -4.56 -15.84
CA ILE A 544 -33.67 -3.49 -16.76
C ILE A 544 -34.93 -2.93 -17.43
N ASN A 545 -35.40 -1.79 -16.93
CA ASN A 545 -36.52 -1.07 -17.52
C ASN A 545 -36.04 0.00 -18.54
N PRO A 546 -36.94 0.57 -19.37
CA PRO A 546 -36.57 1.58 -20.35
C PRO A 546 -35.89 2.83 -19.77
N ASN A 547 -36.24 3.21 -18.53
CA ASN A 547 -35.63 4.35 -17.86
C ASN A 547 -34.18 4.04 -17.47
N THR A 548 -33.87 2.81 -17.03
CA THR A 548 -32.50 2.35 -16.79
C THR A 548 -31.66 2.41 -18.05
N ILE A 549 -32.19 1.96 -19.19
CA ILE A 549 -31.49 2.01 -20.49
C ILE A 549 -31.19 3.47 -20.86
N THR A 550 -32.17 4.36 -20.68
CA THR A 550 -32.01 5.80 -20.94
C THR A 550 -30.93 6.40 -20.04
N ALA A 551 -30.95 6.09 -18.74
CA ALA A 551 -29.95 6.56 -17.78
C ALA A 551 -28.54 6.05 -18.11
N LEU A 552 -28.39 4.79 -18.54
CA LEU A 552 -27.10 4.24 -19.00
C LEU A 552 -26.57 4.97 -20.24
N ARG A 553 -27.44 5.28 -21.21
CA ARG A 553 -27.07 6.06 -22.40
C ARG A 553 -26.62 7.46 -22.03
N THR A 554 -27.37 8.14 -21.16
CA THR A 554 -27.01 9.47 -20.65
C THR A 554 -25.66 9.45 -19.94
N LEU A 555 -25.45 8.48 -19.04
CA LEU A 555 -24.19 8.36 -18.30
C LEU A 555 -22.99 8.10 -19.23
N PHE A 556 -23.18 7.29 -20.29
CA PHE A 556 -22.16 7.08 -21.31
C PHE A 556 -21.80 8.37 -22.06
N GLY A 557 -22.80 9.15 -22.48
CA GLY A 557 -22.59 10.44 -23.16
C GLY A 557 -21.95 11.51 -22.26
N VAL A 558 -22.29 11.52 -20.97
CA VAL A 558 -21.58 12.31 -19.95
C VAL A 558 -20.10 11.91 -19.92
N GLY A 559 -19.81 10.61 -19.88
CA GLY A 559 -18.45 10.08 -19.93
C GLY A 559 -17.68 10.54 -21.17
N GLU A 560 -18.31 10.52 -22.35
CA GLU A 560 -17.69 11.01 -23.59
C GLU A 560 -17.36 12.49 -23.51
N THR A 561 -18.30 13.30 -23.00
CA THR A 561 -18.12 14.75 -22.88
C THR A 561 -16.98 15.09 -21.91
N LEU A 562 -16.97 14.47 -20.72
CA LEU A 562 -15.91 14.67 -19.72
C LEU A 562 -14.53 14.24 -20.24
N GLN A 563 -14.49 13.23 -21.12
CA GLN A 563 -13.24 12.74 -21.71
C GLN A 563 -12.63 13.73 -22.71
N GLN A 564 -13.43 14.64 -23.29
CA GLN A 564 -12.94 15.69 -24.21
C GLN A 564 -12.40 16.93 -23.50
N LEU A 565 -12.68 17.11 -22.21
CA LEU A 565 -12.29 18.30 -21.45
C LEU A 565 -10.94 18.08 -20.77
N GLU A 566 -9.99 19.00 -20.95
CA GLU A 566 -8.62 18.86 -20.42
C GLU A 566 -8.58 18.64 -18.90
N GLY A 567 -9.44 19.34 -18.14
CA GLY A 567 -9.48 19.29 -16.67
C GLY A 567 -10.08 18.01 -16.07
N THR A 568 -10.79 17.21 -16.87
CA THR A 568 -11.46 15.97 -16.42
C THR A 568 -11.05 14.73 -17.20
N SER A 569 -10.29 14.90 -18.28
CA SER A 569 -9.93 13.80 -19.18
C SER A 569 -8.90 12.84 -18.59
N GLY A 570 -9.11 11.55 -18.82
CA GLY A 570 -8.13 10.49 -18.55
C GLY A 570 -7.17 10.20 -19.71
N ILE A 571 -7.28 10.91 -20.85
CA ILE A 571 -6.53 10.58 -22.09
C ILE A 571 -5.02 10.64 -21.86
N LYS A 572 -4.51 11.63 -21.11
CA LYS A 572 -3.06 11.77 -20.82
C LYS A 572 -2.50 10.53 -20.11
N ALA A 573 -3.33 9.81 -19.37
CA ALA A 573 -2.98 8.56 -18.69
C ALA A 573 -3.30 7.30 -19.52
N TYR A 574 -3.66 7.44 -20.81
CA TYR A 574 -4.16 6.35 -21.67
C TYR A 574 -5.40 5.64 -21.12
N SER A 575 -6.24 6.36 -20.36
CA SER A 575 -7.51 5.87 -19.84
C SER A 575 -8.67 6.33 -20.73
N ARG A 576 -9.70 5.49 -20.88
CA ARG A 576 -11.01 5.84 -21.51
C ARG A 576 -11.96 6.55 -20.54
N GLY A 577 -11.51 6.91 -19.35
CA GLY A 577 -12.31 7.52 -18.30
C GLY A 577 -13.42 6.59 -17.81
N ILE A 578 -14.57 7.18 -17.46
CA ILE A 578 -15.76 6.47 -16.98
C ILE A 578 -16.19 5.36 -17.96
N ASN A 579 -16.08 5.60 -19.27
CA ASN A 579 -16.51 4.66 -20.30
C ASN A 579 -15.62 3.42 -20.39
N GLY A 580 -14.45 3.40 -19.73
CA GLY A 580 -13.58 2.23 -19.68
C GLY A 580 -14.26 0.97 -19.12
N GLY A 581 -14.99 1.12 -18.01
CA GLY A 581 -15.77 0.03 -17.41
C GLY A 581 -17.28 0.12 -17.68
N LEU A 582 -17.85 1.32 -17.85
CA LEU A 582 -19.29 1.47 -18.11
C LEU A 582 -19.71 0.77 -19.41
N SER A 583 -18.89 0.81 -20.46
CA SER A 583 -19.14 0.09 -21.72
C SER A 583 -19.39 -1.40 -21.49
N LEU A 584 -18.63 -2.02 -20.58
CA LEU A 584 -18.77 -3.44 -20.28
C LEU A 584 -20.04 -3.74 -19.46
N VAL A 585 -20.41 -2.84 -18.55
CA VAL A 585 -21.68 -2.92 -17.82
C VAL A 585 -22.85 -2.83 -18.81
N ILE A 586 -22.80 -1.88 -19.75
CA ILE A 586 -23.82 -1.74 -20.80
C ILE A 586 -23.87 -2.98 -21.69
N LEU A 587 -22.73 -3.53 -22.11
CA LEU A 587 -22.69 -4.77 -22.89
C LEU A 587 -23.41 -5.93 -22.18
N ASN A 588 -23.27 -6.05 -20.85
CA ASN A 588 -23.90 -7.12 -20.09
C ASN A 588 -25.38 -6.86 -19.81
N PHE A 589 -25.78 -5.61 -19.56
CA PHE A 589 -27.14 -5.28 -19.12
C PHE A 589 -28.07 -4.87 -20.27
N ALA A 590 -27.53 -4.23 -21.29
CA ALA A 590 -28.26 -3.73 -22.44
C ALA A 590 -27.44 -3.91 -23.75
N PRO A 591 -27.26 -5.15 -24.24
CA PRO A 591 -26.42 -5.42 -25.42
C PRO A 591 -26.84 -4.66 -26.68
N LEU A 592 -28.13 -4.39 -26.86
CA LEU A 592 -28.63 -3.60 -27.98
C LEU A 592 -28.14 -2.15 -27.91
N LEU A 593 -28.19 -1.53 -26.73
CA LEU A 593 -27.64 -0.19 -26.49
C LEU A 593 -26.12 -0.17 -26.73
N TYR A 594 -25.41 -1.21 -26.30
CA TYR A 594 -23.97 -1.31 -26.54
C TYR A 594 -23.62 -1.24 -28.03
N ASN A 595 -24.37 -1.96 -28.88
CA ASN A 595 -24.14 -1.96 -30.32
C ASN A 595 -24.41 -0.57 -30.93
N GLU A 596 -25.48 0.11 -30.50
CA GLU A 596 -25.80 1.47 -30.95
C GLU A 596 -24.69 2.48 -30.60
N LEU A 597 -24.11 2.36 -29.39
CA LEU A 597 -23.05 3.24 -28.91
C LEU A 597 -21.69 2.94 -29.55
N SER A 598 -21.39 1.66 -29.81
CA SER A 598 -20.10 1.23 -30.37
C SER A 598 -19.87 1.71 -31.81
N ASP A 599 -20.95 1.90 -32.57
CA ASP A 599 -20.88 2.42 -33.95
C ASP A 599 -20.63 3.94 -34.02
N THR A 600 -20.75 4.65 -32.89
CA THR A 600 -20.64 6.12 -32.81
C THR A 600 -19.38 6.59 -32.08
N THR A 601 -18.65 5.71 -31.41
CA THR A 601 -17.43 6.09 -30.67
C THR A 601 -16.22 6.20 -31.62
N PRO A 602 -15.59 7.38 -31.79
CA PRO A 602 -14.34 7.47 -32.54
C PRO A 602 -13.24 6.65 -31.86
N PRO A 603 -12.31 6.02 -32.63
CA PRO A 603 -11.18 5.32 -32.05
C PRO A 603 -10.38 6.27 -31.17
N VAL A 604 -9.89 5.77 -30.03
CA VAL A 604 -9.05 6.53 -29.08
C VAL A 604 -7.95 7.24 -29.88
N PRO A 605 -7.82 8.57 -29.79
CA PRO A 605 -6.77 9.28 -30.51
C PRO A 605 -5.42 8.76 -30.02
N VAL A 606 -4.65 8.16 -30.94
CA VAL A 606 -3.21 7.97 -30.72
C VAL A 606 -2.61 9.36 -30.82
N LEU A 607 -2.40 10.01 -29.68
CA LEU A 607 -1.66 11.27 -29.64
C LEU A 607 -0.25 10.97 -30.15
N GLN A 608 0.06 11.41 -31.37
CA GLN A 608 1.43 11.55 -31.82
C GLN A 608 2.09 12.54 -30.86
N THR A 609 3.05 12.06 -30.07
CA THR A 609 3.89 12.93 -29.24
C THR A 609 4.62 13.89 -30.17
N ILE A 610 4.16 15.14 -30.21
CA ILE A 610 4.98 16.25 -30.72
C ILE A 610 5.98 16.55 -29.59
N PRO A 611 7.29 16.33 -29.80
CA PRO A 611 8.27 16.63 -28.78
C PRO A 611 8.43 18.15 -28.71
N GLY A 612 7.92 18.76 -27.65
CA GLY A 612 8.30 20.11 -27.25
C GLY A 612 7.14 21.08 -27.11
N GLU A 613 6.48 21.06 -25.96
CA GLU A 613 5.99 22.30 -25.34
C GLU A 613 6.07 22.13 -23.82
N LYS A 614 6.89 22.96 -23.17
CA LYS A 614 7.03 23.00 -21.71
C LYS A 614 5.75 23.59 -21.11
N ALA A 615 4.74 22.76 -20.89
CA ALA A 615 3.63 23.07 -20.01
C ALA A 615 4.05 22.89 -18.54
N ARG A 616 3.45 23.68 -17.64
CA ARG A 616 3.86 23.92 -16.25
C ARG A 616 4.12 22.64 -15.42
N SER A 617 5.13 22.73 -14.55
CA SER A 617 5.86 21.67 -13.84
C SER A 617 5.09 20.77 -12.88
N ASP A 618 3.82 21.06 -12.57
CA ASP A 618 3.18 20.45 -11.40
C ASP A 618 2.34 19.20 -11.76
N LEU A 619 1.87 19.10 -13.01
CA LEU A 619 1.18 17.93 -13.56
C LEU A 619 2.16 16.79 -13.89
N GLU A 620 3.36 17.10 -14.40
CA GLU A 620 4.42 16.09 -14.63
C GLU A 620 4.91 15.45 -13.32
N ALA A 621 4.82 16.17 -12.20
CA ALA A 621 5.16 15.65 -10.87
C ALA A 621 4.14 14.63 -10.34
N MET A 622 2.87 14.69 -10.79
CA MET A 622 1.79 13.78 -10.36
C MET A 622 1.73 12.47 -11.15
N ASP A 623 2.35 12.40 -12.34
CA ASP A 623 2.41 11.18 -13.15
C ASP A 623 3.78 10.50 -13.16
N ALA A 624 4.81 11.17 -12.64
CA ALA A 624 6.07 10.52 -12.36
C ALA A 624 5.87 9.43 -11.28
N CYS A 625 6.30 8.20 -11.59
CA CYS A 625 6.37 7.12 -10.61
C CYS A 625 7.07 7.67 -9.35
N PRO A 626 6.39 7.74 -8.19
CA PRO A 626 6.94 8.40 -7.00
C PRO A 626 8.25 7.75 -6.55
N PHE A 627 8.45 6.50 -6.95
CA PHE A 627 9.64 5.72 -6.69
C PHE A 627 10.83 5.99 -7.64
N LEU A 628 10.59 6.56 -8.82
CA LEU A 628 11.64 7.02 -9.75
C LEU A 628 11.90 8.52 -9.62
N SER A 629 10.91 9.29 -9.16
CA SER A 629 11.06 10.73 -8.86
C SER A 629 12.09 11.00 -7.74
N GLY A 630 12.38 9.99 -6.92
CA GLY A 630 13.48 9.98 -5.97
C GLY A 630 14.78 9.44 -6.58
N LYS A 631 15.15 9.89 -7.80
CA LYS A 631 16.43 9.51 -8.42
C LYS A 631 17.55 9.67 -7.38
N LEU A 632 18.05 8.51 -6.95
CA LEU A 632 19.41 8.26 -6.50
C LEU A 632 20.32 9.28 -7.19
N GLY A 633 21.10 10.03 -6.40
CA GLY A 633 22.12 10.92 -6.93
C GLY A 633 22.84 10.21 -8.07
N CYS A 634 22.71 10.78 -9.28
CA CYS A 634 23.34 10.29 -10.48
C CYS A 634 24.84 10.17 -10.23
N ASN A 635 25.28 8.95 -9.92
CA ASN A 635 26.55 8.38 -10.30
C ASN A 635 26.22 6.91 -10.55
N SER A 636 26.44 6.46 -11.78
CA SER A 636 26.41 5.05 -12.14
C SER A 636 27.32 4.28 -11.19
N ALA A 637 26.73 3.65 -10.16
CA ALA A 637 27.50 2.87 -9.20
C ALA A 637 27.70 1.48 -9.80
N GLU A 638 28.90 1.24 -10.29
CA GLU A 638 29.42 -0.11 -10.51
C GLU A 638 29.21 -0.95 -9.23
N ASN A 639 28.82 -2.20 -9.42
CA ASN A 639 28.67 -3.18 -8.35
C ASN A 639 30.02 -3.31 -7.60
N PRO A 640 30.11 -3.00 -6.29
CA PRO A 640 31.38 -3.01 -5.55
C PRO A 640 31.98 -4.42 -5.34
N HIS A 641 31.38 -5.47 -5.91
CA HIS A 641 31.83 -6.85 -5.83
C HIS A 641 32.44 -7.42 -7.13
N MET A 642 32.59 -6.63 -8.19
CA MET A 642 33.48 -7.02 -9.29
C MET A 642 34.92 -6.70 -8.91
N GLN A 643 35.73 -7.75 -8.70
CA GLN A 643 37.18 -7.63 -8.63
C GLN A 643 37.68 -7.01 -9.94
N LYS A 644 38.17 -5.76 -9.89
CA LYS A 644 39.00 -5.18 -10.94
C LYS A 644 40.42 -5.09 -10.42
N GLU A 645 41.34 -5.66 -11.19
CA GLU A 645 42.77 -5.65 -10.98
C GLU A 645 43.33 -4.22 -10.93
N HIS A 646 44.47 -4.10 -10.26
CA HIS A 646 45.27 -2.90 -10.04
C HIS A 646 45.39 -1.96 -11.25
N GLU A 647 45.28 -0.64 -11.02
CA GLU A 647 46.38 0.31 -11.31
C GLU A 647 46.21 1.73 -10.69
N VAL A 648 47.23 2.09 -9.91
CA VAL A 648 47.92 3.36 -9.62
C VAL A 648 47.19 4.74 -9.65
N LYS A 649 47.16 5.32 -8.44
CA LYS A 649 47.17 6.74 -7.99
C LYS A 649 47.34 7.88 -9.02
N LYS A 650 46.60 8.97 -8.77
CA LYS A 650 47.15 10.33 -8.59
C LYS A 650 46.31 11.16 -7.60
N GLU A 651 46.98 11.68 -6.58
CA GLU A 651 46.48 12.72 -5.66
C GLU A 651 46.39 14.07 -6.39
N GLN A 652 45.37 14.88 -6.09
CA GLN A 652 45.58 16.18 -5.43
C GLN A 652 44.29 16.82 -4.89
N THR A 653 44.47 17.35 -3.70
CA THR A 653 43.64 17.99 -2.67
C THR A 653 42.83 19.26 -2.99
N THR A 654 41.81 19.46 -2.14
CA THR A 654 41.27 20.69 -1.50
C THR A 654 40.15 21.52 -2.17
N GLY A 655 39.06 21.75 -1.40
CA GLY A 655 38.02 22.74 -1.74
C GLY A 655 36.67 22.66 -1.00
N SER A 656 36.69 22.72 0.34
CA SER A 656 35.63 22.96 1.35
C SER A 656 34.16 23.26 0.92
N TRP A 657 33.23 22.45 1.47
CA TRP A 657 31.77 22.62 1.51
C TRP A 657 31.32 23.57 2.65
N CYS A 658 31.47 24.88 2.48
CA CYS A 658 30.86 25.87 3.37
C CYS A 658 30.13 26.94 2.54
N GLY A 659 28.82 26.75 2.33
CA GLY A 659 28.01 27.71 1.58
C GLY A 659 26.49 27.48 1.50
N PHE A 660 25.89 26.65 2.38
CA PHE A 660 24.44 26.38 2.28
C PHE A 660 23.61 26.57 3.56
N PHE A 661 24.23 26.97 4.69
CA PHE A 661 23.53 27.13 5.98
C PHE A 661 23.24 28.59 6.40
N THR A 662 23.30 29.56 5.49
CA THR A 662 23.11 30.99 5.83
C THR A 662 21.90 31.61 5.16
N LYS A 663 20.69 31.09 5.45
CA LYS A 663 19.40 31.83 5.31
C LYS A 663 18.22 31.07 5.95
N ALA A 664 18.19 30.96 7.28
CA ALA A 664 16.95 30.69 8.03
C ALA A 664 17.04 30.93 9.56
N VAL A 665 18.20 31.31 10.12
CA VAL A 665 18.30 31.62 11.55
C VAL A 665 19.08 32.92 11.73
N VAL A 666 18.54 33.78 12.60
CA VAL A 666 19.02 35.11 13.07
C VAL A 666 18.45 36.34 12.34
N THR A 667 17.25 36.73 12.75
CA THR A 667 16.91 38.03 13.37
C THR A 667 15.50 37.85 13.94
N THR A 668 15.20 37.89 15.24
CA THR A 668 15.83 38.57 16.38
C THR A 668 15.37 37.89 17.66
N GLY A 669 16.31 37.43 18.48
CA GLY A 669 16.12 37.45 19.93
C GLY A 669 16.56 38.80 20.47
N VAL A 670 16.02 39.18 21.63
CA VAL A 670 16.75 39.55 22.87
C VAL A 670 15.90 40.52 23.72
N CYS A 671 15.97 40.27 25.04
CA CYS A 671 15.39 40.95 26.20
C CYS A 671 14.03 40.37 26.67
N ALA A 672 13.87 39.85 27.89
CA ALA A 672 14.76 39.79 29.05
C ALA A 672 14.30 38.70 30.02
N ALA A 673 15.24 38.21 30.83
CA ALA A 673 15.03 37.28 31.92
C ALA A 673 14.36 37.92 33.15
N SER A 674 13.91 37.06 34.08
CA SER A 674 13.43 37.29 35.46
C SER A 674 11.97 37.78 35.53
N VAL A 675 11.05 37.23 36.34
CA VAL A 675 11.10 36.91 37.78
C VAL A 675 10.03 35.85 38.15
N TYR A 676 10.35 35.02 39.14
CA TYR A 676 9.52 34.05 39.86
C TYR A 676 8.70 34.77 40.97
N LEU A 677 7.57 34.17 41.44
CA LEU A 677 6.61 34.61 42.48
C LEU A 677 5.48 35.51 41.95
N GLY A 678 4.19 35.29 42.20
CA GLY A 678 3.47 34.32 43.01
C GLY A 678 2.00 34.77 43.09
N SER A 679 1.14 33.90 43.63
CA SER A 679 -0.11 34.26 44.33
C SER A 679 -1.35 34.68 43.51
N GLN A 680 -2.38 33.85 43.68
CA GLN A 680 -3.77 34.22 44.03
C GLN A 680 -4.76 34.74 42.97
N MET A 681 -5.94 34.11 43.05
CA MET A 681 -7.29 34.55 42.68
C MET A 681 -7.56 34.62 41.16
N LEU A 682 -8.55 33.93 40.59
CA LEU A 682 -9.87 33.51 41.06
C LEU A 682 -10.31 32.24 40.31
#